data_AF-V6T8X2-F1
#
_entry.id   AF-V6T8X2-F1
#
_cell.length_a   1.000
_cell.length_b   1.000
_cell.length_c   1.000
_cell.angle_alpha   90.00
_cell.angle_beta   90.00
_cell.angle_gamma   90.00
#
_symmetry.space_group_name_H-M   'P 1'
#
loop_
_entity.id
_entity.type
_entity.pdbx_description
1 polymer ?
#
loop_
_entity_poly.entity_id
_entity_poly.type
_entity_poly.pdbx_seq_one_letter_code
_entity_poly.pdbx_strand_id
1 'polypeptide(L)'
;MCLCSSLLPMYLLISMFDKTFFLIFVLQSVLAQPREATCTPGEATTNCKAGKCNVWINGKDYCSGCAINTKFLINGACTNANDDSGKICTTPSQADGTCASCKEGYFLHEGGCYKIAQEPGSFICSSAGGAGLCSACKNNNGFFKNPSAADATKQSCIACNRTKPIDNVKGVDGCTVCNGPSEAGSGGNPKITTCQTCSPTEDQTERIVKTANEVTSCVTEAQCTADEGFFVDNNGGKKCTECAGDCKTCKGGANKCTSCKPATNPYWKQDNNLDTGTCVNAEQCTGTNEYYTDDTEPKSCKPCREGGVKDCTKCEKVEENLVCKECPAKFGLGKKSCVEACPENSTESDEESKKVCKCNADFKPSEDFTECIVDSACKTPYCKTCSNEVCTACAGGYYLTPTNQCVPDCTTIKGYYGDNDKKCKACNSECAECVGAASTQCSACRAGKKLTYTDDSNPNNGGTCGDACKVSADGTGCETCGAQIGGTAYCSKCKNVQQAPLNGNCAANSRAAFCTKMGNGVCTQCAANYFLKDGGCYQTDRQPGKQVCSNAQGGNGKCQTCANGLAATGGNCAECHSTCATCSTAGAVDKCKTCATGYYKENGNDTTDGPCKKCSEKISGCKQCVSSSGSSVICLESEVGTGGSVNKSGLSTGAIAGISVAVIVVVGGLVGFLCWWFLCRGKA
;
A
#
# COMPACT_ATOMS: atom_id res chain seq x y z
N MET A 1 -22.72 64.24 2.26
CA MET A 1 -23.85 64.60 3.14
C MET A 1 -23.89 63.61 4.28
N CYS A 2 -23.85 64.14 5.51
CA CYS A 2 -24.24 63.54 6.81
C CYS A 2 -23.48 62.31 7.33
N LEU A 3 -23.23 62.11 8.63
CA LEU A 3 -23.02 62.92 9.83
C LEU A 3 -22.91 61.89 10.98
N CYS A 4 -21.99 62.12 11.92
CA CYS A 4 -22.05 61.80 13.35
C CYS A 4 -22.18 60.35 13.91
N SER A 5 -21.23 60.06 14.82
CA SER A 5 -21.40 59.69 16.24
C SER A 5 -21.39 58.23 16.70
N SER A 6 -20.42 57.95 17.60
CA SER A 6 -20.41 57.19 18.89
C SER A 6 -19.17 56.27 19.00
N LEU A 7 -18.08 56.49 19.78
CA LEU A 7 -17.87 56.52 21.27
C LEU A 7 -18.60 55.34 21.95
N LEU A 8 -18.04 54.30 22.59
CA LEU A 8 -16.80 53.90 23.32
C LEU A 8 -16.81 52.32 23.38
N PRO A 9 -15.87 51.56 24.01
CA PRO A 9 -14.45 51.78 24.31
C PRO A 9 -13.53 50.58 23.96
N MET A 10 -12.36 50.86 23.37
CA MET A 10 -11.23 49.93 23.29
C MET A 10 -10.34 50.16 24.52
N TYR A 11 -10.79 49.69 25.69
CA TYR A 11 -10.10 49.84 26.97
C TYR A 11 -10.12 48.51 27.73
N LEU A 12 -9.49 47.46 27.19
CA LEU A 12 -9.26 46.19 27.93
C LEU A 12 -8.28 45.22 27.23
N LEU A 13 -7.20 45.69 26.60
CA LEU A 13 -6.15 44.80 26.06
C LEU A 13 -4.71 45.32 26.24
N ILE A 14 -4.44 46.15 27.25
CA ILE A 14 -3.07 46.57 27.62
C ILE A 14 -2.87 46.52 29.16
N SER A 15 -3.39 45.49 29.83
CA SER A 15 -3.23 45.33 31.30
C SER A 15 -2.99 43.88 31.74
N MET A 16 -2.70 42.97 30.80
CA MET A 16 -2.45 41.54 31.12
C MET A 16 -1.10 41.02 30.58
N PHE A 17 -0.25 41.90 30.05
CA PHE A 17 1.11 41.54 29.60
C PHE A 17 2.22 41.97 30.56
N ASP A 18 1.87 42.40 31.78
CA ASP A 18 2.85 42.85 32.79
C ASP A 18 2.82 42.04 34.11
N LYS A 19 1.88 41.09 34.24
CA LYS A 19 1.77 40.23 35.44
C LYS A 19 2.14 38.77 35.23
N THR A 20 2.22 38.31 33.98
CA THR A 20 2.69 36.95 33.65
C THR A 20 4.21 36.89 33.47
N PHE A 21 4.86 38.02 33.20
CA PHE A 21 6.33 38.10 33.14
C PHE A 21 6.98 38.10 34.54
N PHE A 22 6.29 38.64 35.54
CA PHE A 22 6.79 38.66 36.93
C PHE A 22 6.58 37.35 37.70
N LEU A 23 5.73 36.43 37.23
CA LEU A 23 5.61 35.10 37.83
C LEU A 23 6.55 34.06 37.21
N ILE A 24 7.06 34.28 36.00
CA ILE A 24 8.07 33.43 35.35
C ILE A 24 9.47 33.75 35.90
N PHE A 25 9.72 34.99 36.34
CA PHE A 25 11.00 35.39 36.96
C PHE A 25 11.17 34.88 38.41
N VAL A 26 10.12 34.41 39.08
CA VAL A 26 10.19 33.89 40.46
C VAL A 26 10.25 32.34 40.50
N LEU A 27 10.07 31.66 39.36
CA LEU A 27 10.13 30.19 39.28
C LEU A 27 11.37 29.64 38.56
N GLN A 28 12.29 30.48 38.07
CA GLN A 28 13.59 30.05 37.52
C GLN A 28 14.78 30.19 38.48
N SER A 29 14.55 30.49 39.76
CA SER A 29 15.62 30.56 40.76
C SER A 29 15.88 29.25 41.52
N VAL A 30 15.28 28.13 41.10
CA VAL A 30 15.59 26.80 41.65
C VAL A 30 16.36 26.00 40.60
N LEU A 31 17.61 25.68 40.95
CA LEU A 31 18.66 24.99 40.16
C LEU A 31 19.61 25.85 39.30
N ALA A 32 20.02 27.00 39.83
CA ALA A 32 21.43 27.39 39.72
C ALA A 32 21.92 27.70 41.12
N GLN A 33 22.35 26.68 41.86
CA GLN A 33 23.16 26.95 43.04
C GLN A 33 24.40 27.71 42.53
N PRO A 34 24.67 28.95 42.98
CA PRO A 34 25.98 29.53 42.74
C PRO A 34 27.00 28.53 43.31
N ARG A 35 27.96 28.08 42.49
CA ARG A 35 29.09 27.30 43.00
C ARG A 35 29.68 28.13 44.14
N GLU A 36 29.67 27.60 45.37
CA GLU A 36 30.35 28.27 46.48
C GLU A 36 31.84 28.24 46.18
N ALA A 37 32.34 29.28 45.51
CA ALA A 37 33.74 29.40 45.15
C ALA A 37 34.55 29.64 46.42
N THR A 38 35.21 28.60 46.94
CA THR A 38 36.20 28.72 48.00
C THR A 38 37.49 29.42 47.55
N CYS A 39 37.65 29.64 46.24
CA CYS A 39 38.78 30.32 45.62
C CYS A 39 38.28 31.43 44.70
N THR A 40 38.52 32.69 45.09
CA THR A 40 38.30 33.87 44.24
C THR A 40 39.64 34.33 43.65
N PRO A 41 39.80 34.42 42.32
CA PRO A 41 41.04 34.90 41.72
C PRO A 41 41.33 36.37 42.08
N GLY A 42 42.54 36.68 42.55
CA GLY A 42 42.98 38.07 42.75
C GLY A 42 42.42 38.80 43.98
N GLU A 43 41.68 38.12 44.88
CA GLU A 43 41.32 38.68 46.18
C GLU A 43 42.49 38.58 47.18
N ALA A 44 42.66 39.62 48.01
CA ALA A 44 43.71 39.70 49.02
C ALA A 44 43.62 38.60 50.09
N THR A 45 42.44 38.00 50.27
CA THR A 45 42.12 36.96 51.25
C THR A 45 42.63 35.57 50.84
N THR A 46 42.61 35.22 49.54
CA THR A 46 43.00 33.89 49.04
C THR A 46 44.40 33.85 48.43
N ASN A 47 44.93 35.00 47.97
CA ASN A 47 46.24 35.13 47.30
C ASN A 47 46.46 34.17 46.12
N CYS A 48 45.38 33.64 45.52
CA CYS A 48 45.46 32.74 44.38
C CYS A 48 45.73 33.52 43.08
N LYS A 49 46.63 33.01 42.23
CA LYS A 49 46.96 33.64 40.95
C LYS A 49 45.75 33.64 40.01
N ALA A 50 45.59 34.71 39.23
CA ALA A 50 44.55 34.80 38.22
C ALA A 50 44.56 33.55 37.30
N GLY A 51 43.40 32.93 37.13
CA GLY A 51 43.24 31.69 36.34
C GLY A 51 43.76 30.41 37.01
N LYS A 52 44.15 30.44 38.29
CA LYS A 52 44.60 29.26 39.06
C LYS A 52 43.59 28.73 40.06
N CYS A 53 42.40 29.31 40.17
CA CYS A 53 41.24 28.67 40.80
C CYS A 53 40.63 27.66 39.81
N ASN A 54 41.27 26.51 39.63
CA ASN A 54 40.92 25.54 38.60
C ASN A 54 41.02 24.08 39.08
N VAL A 55 41.22 23.86 40.37
CA VAL A 55 41.23 22.53 41.00
C VAL A 55 39.86 22.30 41.60
N TRP A 56 39.04 21.48 40.97
CA TRP A 56 37.68 21.21 41.43
C TRP A 56 37.65 19.99 42.36
N ILE A 57 37.17 20.16 43.59
CA ILE A 57 37.03 19.09 44.59
C ILE A 57 35.70 19.28 45.30
N ASN A 58 34.82 18.27 45.28
CA ASN A 58 33.55 18.26 46.02
C ASN A 58 32.67 19.53 45.84
N GLY A 59 32.49 19.99 44.59
CA GLY A 59 31.65 21.16 44.30
C GLY A 59 32.29 22.52 44.57
N LYS A 60 33.56 22.54 45.00
CA LYS A 60 34.31 23.73 45.39
C LYS A 60 35.57 23.88 44.51
N ASP A 61 35.88 25.13 44.16
CA ASP A 61 37.09 25.47 43.40
C ASP A 61 38.23 25.83 44.36
N TYR A 62 39.41 25.25 44.09
CA TYR A 62 40.64 25.41 44.87
C TYR A 62 41.78 25.93 43.99
N CYS A 63 42.78 26.51 44.64
CA CYS A 63 43.93 27.10 43.98
C CYS A 63 44.96 26.03 43.55
N SER A 64 45.56 26.16 42.37
CA SER A 64 46.72 25.38 41.89
C SER A 64 48.02 26.18 41.84
N GLY A 65 48.00 27.47 42.23
CA GLY A 65 49.18 28.32 42.19
C GLY A 65 48.95 29.70 42.77
N CYS A 66 49.87 30.13 43.61
CA CYS A 66 49.84 31.38 44.34
C CYS A 66 50.30 32.56 43.47
N ALA A 67 49.69 33.72 43.71
CA ALA A 67 50.09 34.97 43.08
C ALA A 67 51.43 35.49 43.64
N ILE A 68 51.73 35.11 44.89
CA ILE A 68 52.90 35.56 45.64
C ILE A 68 53.83 34.36 45.86
N ASN A 69 55.10 34.53 45.52
CA ASN A 69 56.13 33.48 45.55
C ASN A 69 56.62 33.08 46.96
N THR A 70 56.18 33.78 48.01
CA THR A 70 56.48 33.48 49.43
C THR A 70 55.38 32.70 50.14
N LYS A 71 54.27 32.40 49.45
CA LYS A 71 53.13 31.64 50.00
C LYS A 71 53.26 30.15 49.69
N PHE A 72 52.65 29.32 50.50
CA PHE A 72 52.61 27.87 50.32
C PHE A 72 51.20 27.41 49.98
N LEU A 73 51.07 26.50 49.01
CA LEU A 73 49.78 25.95 48.59
C LEU A 73 49.39 24.77 49.50
N ILE A 74 48.60 25.05 50.53
CA ILE A 74 48.16 24.08 51.54
C ILE A 74 46.64 23.96 51.50
N ASN A 75 46.12 22.74 51.38
CA ASN A 75 44.67 22.46 51.27
C ASN A 75 43.97 23.29 50.18
N GLY A 76 44.66 23.58 49.08
CA GLY A 76 44.13 24.37 47.97
C GLY A 76 44.01 25.88 48.23
N ALA A 77 44.62 26.39 49.30
CA ALA A 77 44.71 27.82 49.63
C ALA A 77 46.17 28.28 49.75
N CYS A 78 46.45 29.54 49.39
CA CYS A 78 47.79 30.12 49.49
C CYS A 78 48.01 30.75 50.87
N THR A 79 48.73 30.05 51.74
CA THR A 79 48.93 30.43 53.14
C THR A 79 50.32 31.00 53.38
N ASN A 80 50.44 31.84 54.42
CA ASN A 80 51.75 32.23 54.98
C ASN A 80 52.34 31.12 55.85
N ALA A 81 51.48 30.28 56.43
CA ALA A 81 51.86 29.28 57.41
C ALA A 81 52.34 28.02 56.71
N ASN A 82 53.64 27.74 56.83
CA ASN A 82 54.23 26.41 56.62
C ASN A 82 54.42 25.68 57.96
N ASP A 83 53.70 26.09 59.00
CA ASP A 83 54.06 25.78 60.37
C ASP A 83 52.96 24.98 61.08
N ASP A 84 53.29 23.71 61.31
CA ASP A 84 53.11 23.03 62.59
C ASP A 84 54.37 22.15 62.80
N SER A 85 55.35 22.68 63.54
CA SER A 85 56.58 22.02 64.03
C SER A 85 57.40 21.19 63.03
N GLY A 86 57.19 21.38 61.73
CA GLY A 86 57.87 20.69 60.63
C GLY A 86 57.22 21.08 59.30
N LYS A 87 58.04 21.60 58.37
CA LYS A 87 57.68 22.14 57.06
C LYS A 87 56.68 21.21 56.33
N ILE A 88 55.40 21.59 56.25
CA ILE A 88 54.33 20.81 55.59
C ILE A 88 54.64 20.65 54.10
N CYS A 89 55.16 21.71 53.50
CA CYS A 89 55.61 21.77 52.12
C CYS A 89 57.14 21.83 52.07
N THR A 90 57.77 20.86 51.40
CA THR A 90 59.22 20.85 51.15
C THR A 90 59.52 21.60 49.85
N THR A 91 60.40 22.60 49.89
CA THR A 91 60.79 23.41 48.72
C THR A 91 61.84 22.66 47.89
N PRO A 92 61.66 22.55 46.55
CA PRO A 92 62.12 23.61 45.64
C PRO A 92 61.24 23.79 44.38
N SER A 93 60.51 24.92 44.27
CA SER A 93 60.17 25.56 43.00
C SER A 93 59.81 27.02 43.26
N GLN A 94 60.62 27.94 42.73
CA GLN A 94 60.49 29.38 42.92
C GLN A 94 59.53 29.94 41.86
N ALA A 95 58.40 30.51 42.31
CA ALA A 95 57.66 31.66 41.73
C ALA A 95 56.14 31.57 41.95
N ASP A 96 55.57 30.40 42.21
CA ASP A 96 54.11 30.18 42.22
C ASP A 96 53.55 29.44 43.45
N GLY A 97 54.36 29.23 44.50
CA GLY A 97 53.92 28.67 45.78
C GLY A 97 53.57 27.17 45.78
N THR A 98 53.90 26.45 44.70
CA THR A 98 53.72 24.99 44.59
C THR A 98 54.73 24.21 45.46
N CYS A 99 54.32 23.02 45.89
CA CYS A 99 55.08 22.13 46.75
C CYS A 99 55.74 21.01 45.95
N ALA A 100 57.01 20.73 46.24
CA ALA A 100 57.72 19.63 45.58
C ALA A 100 57.43 18.27 46.24
N SER A 101 57.29 18.24 47.57
CA SER A 101 56.74 17.10 48.30
C SER A 101 56.14 17.57 49.63
N CYS A 102 55.34 16.71 50.28
CA CYS A 102 54.62 17.06 51.50
C CYS A 102 55.04 16.23 52.72
N LYS A 103 54.80 16.78 53.92
CA LYS A 103 55.00 16.09 55.20
C LYS A 103 54.07 14.88 55.35
N GLU A 104 54.43 13.97 56.24
CA GLU A 104 53.54 12.89 56.72
C GLU A 104 52.17 13.44 57.18
N GLY A 105 51.10 12.73 56.83
CA GLY A 105 49.72 13.18 57.02
C GLY A 105 49.17 14.10 55.91
N TYR A 106 50.02 14.50 54.96
CA TYR A 106 49.66 15.25 53.76
C TYR A 106 50.10 14.52 52.49
N PHE A 107 49.40 14.74 51.38
CA PHE A 107 49.76 14.22 50.06
C PHE A 107 49.81 15.32 49.02
N LEU A 108 50.60 15.10 47.96
CA LEU A 108 50.73 16.04 46.84
C LEU A 108 49.58 15.86 45.85
N HIS A 109 48.89 16.97 45.51
CA HIS A 109 47.83 17.00 44.49
C HIS A 109 47.75 18.39 43.84
N GLU A 110 47.69 18.46 42.52
CA GLU A 110 47.69 19.69 41.71
C GLU A 110 48.68 20.77 42.20
N GLY A 111 49.87 20.34 42.64
CA GLY A 111 50.96 21.20 43.10
C GLY A 111 50.87 21.67 44.56
N GLY A 112 49.87 21.26 45.33
CA GLY A 112 49.69 21.63 46.74
C GLY A 112 49.70 20.43 47.69
N CYS A 113 49.86 20.72 48.99
CA CYS A 113 49.82 19.71 50.06
C CYS A 113 48.45 19.65 50.72
N TYR A 114 47.77 18.51 50.59
CA TYR A 114 46.41 18.28 51.07
C TYR A 114 46.41 17.35 52.28
N LYS A 115 45.73 17.74 53.36
CA LYS A 115 45.69 16.98 54.61
C LYS A 115 44.75 15.79 54.48
N ILE A 116 45.22 14.58 54.77
CA ILE A 116 44.43 13.35 54.55
C ILE A 116 43.22 13.26 55.48
N ALA A 117 43.35 13.75 56.72
CA ALA A 117 42.32 13.68 57.74
C ALA A 117 41.28 14.83 57.69
N GLN A 118 41.39 15.77 56.75
CA GLN A 118 40.55 16.96 56.71
C GLN A 118 40.13 17.30 55.27
N GLU A 119 38.93 17.84 55.08
CA GLU A 119 38.55 18.38 53.78
C GLU A 119 39.44 19.59 53.40
N PRO A 120 39.86 19.72 52.14
CA PRO A 120 39.46 18.91 50.98
C PRO A 120 40.21 17.57 50.80
N GLY A 121 41.33 17.33 51.49
CA GLY A 121 42.17 16.15 51.25
C GLY A 121 41.51 14.80 51.56
N SER A 122 40.65 14.74 52.58
CA SER A 122 39.87 13.54 52.92
C SER A 122 38.83 13.16 51.86
N PHE A 123 38.50 14.04 50.92
CA PHE A 123 37.62 13.75 49.79
C PHE A 123 38.35 13.02 48.65
N ILE A 124 39.67 13.22 48.54
CA ILE A 124 40.50 12.63 47.48
C ILE A 124 41.14 11.32 47.95
N CYS A 125 41.71 11.34 49.16
CA CYS A 125 42.50 10.25 49.70
C CYS A 125 41.71 9.44 50.74
N SER A 126 41.68 8.11 50.62
CA SER A 126 41.05 7.22 51.61
C SER A 126 42.04 6.60 52.59
N SER A 127 43.32 6.54 52.27
CA SER A 127 44.34 5.93 53.13
C SER A 127 45.69 6.63 53.01
N ALA A 128 46.32 6.89 54.16
CA ALA A 128 47.64 7.51 54.21
C ALA A 128 48.71 6.57 53.61
N GLY A 129 49.63 7.16 52.85
CA GLY A 129 50.87 6.50 52.42
C GLY A 129 52.08 7.01 53.21
N GLY A 130 53.27 6.85 52.64
CA GLY A 130 54.47 7.55 53.13
C GLY A 130 54.31 9.08 53.03
N ALA A 131 55.26 9.83 53.58
CA ALA A 131 55.23 11.31 53.51
C ALA A 131 55.00 11.80 52.06
N GLY A 132 54.00 12.65 51.86
CA GLY A 132 53.65 13.17 50.54
C GLY A 132 52.79 12.26 49.68
N LEU A 133 52.47 11.05 50.12
CA LEU A 133 51.76 10.05 49.34
C LEU A 133 50.39 9.67 49.91
N CYS A 134 49.46 9.39 49.02
CA CYS A 134 48.20 8.73 49.30
C CYS A 134 48.26 7.26 48.80
N SER A 135 48.03 6.29 49.68
CA SER A 135 48.15 4.87 49.33
C SER A 135 46.92 4.34 48.58
N ALA A 136 45.74 4.90 48.85
CA ALA A 136 44.47 4.60 48.18
C ALA A 136 43.65 5.87 47.93
N CYS A 137 43.21 6.05 46.68
CA CYS A 137 42.37 7.17 46.25
C CYS A 137 40.89 6.80 46.33
N LYS A 138 40.02 7.80 46.46
CA LYS A 138 38.57 7.61 46.47
C LYS A 138 38.00 7.61 45.05
N ASN A 139 37.99 6.44 44.40
CA ASN A 139 37.46 6.27 43.04
C ASN A 139 36.01 6.76 42.90
N ASN A 140 35.16 6.48 43.90
CA ASN A 140 33.75 6.92 43.93
C ASN A 140 33.59 8.44 44.04
N ASN A 141 34.64 9.15 44.46
CA ASN A 141 34.69 10.61 44.52
C ASN A 141 35.35 11.22 43.27
N GLY A 142 35.63 10.41 42.26
CA GLY A 142 36.25 10.86 41.02
C GLY A 142 37.76 10.98 41.06
N PHE A 143 38.45 10.19 41.89
CA PHE A 143 39.92 10.19 41.96
C PHE A 143 40.48 8.78 41.85
N PHE A 144 41.36 8.55 40.87
CA PHE A 144 42.05 7.27 40.70
C PHE A 144 43.52 7.36 41.08
N LYS A 145 44.12 6.21 41.43
CA LYS A 145 45.53 6.11 41.80
C LYS A 145 46.44 6.32 40.59
N ASN A 146 47.43 7.19 40.74
CA ASN A 146 48.51 7.34 39.77
C ASN A 146 49.50 6.17 39.92
N PRO A 147 49.64 5.28 38.93
CA PRO A 147 50.55 4.14 39.02
C PRO A 147 52.02 4.55 39.10
N SER A 148 52.37 5.77 38.67
CA SER A 148 53.74 6.29 38.68
C SER A 148 54.15 6.92 40.01
N ALA A 149 53.24 7.11 40.97
CA ALA A 149 53.47 7.80 42.23
C ALA A 149 54.17 6.93 43.29
N ALA A 150 55.38 6.46 42.96
CA ALA A 150 56.23 5.65 43.84
C ALA A 150 57.06 6.49 44.84
N ASP A 151 57.21 7.79 44.57
CA ASP A 151 57.98 8.72 45.38
C ASP A 151 57.18 10.02 45.63
N ALA A 152 57.54 10.75 46.69
CA ALA A 152 56.80 11.90 47.20
C ALA A 152 56.76 13.13 46.26
N THR A 153 57.44 13.09 45.11
CA THR A 153 57.45 14.18 44.12
C THR A 153 56.31 14.12 43.12
N LYS A 154 55.55 13.02 43.11
CA LYS A 154 54.44 12.79 42.18
C LYS A 154 53.12 12.77 42.91
N GLN A 155 52.08 13.21 42.21
CA GLN A 155 50.73 13.24 42.75
C GLN A 155 50.17 11.83 42.82
N SER A 156 49.69 11.41 43.99
CA SER A 156 49.20 10.04 44.17
C SER A 156 47.82 9.79 43.58
N CYS A 157 46.97 10.82 43.55
CA CYS A 157 45.59 10.72 43.07
C CYS A 157 45.34 11.73 41.96
N ILE A 158 44.73 11.26 40.87
CA ILE A 158 44.41 12.05 39.68
C ILE A 158 42.90 12.03 39.50
N ALA A 159 42.32 13.19 39.17
CA ALA A 159 40.88 13.31 38.95
C ALA A 159 40.44 12.55 37.67
N CYS A 160 39.29 11.87 37.74
CA CYS A 160 38.74 11.06 36.65
C CYS A 160 38.46 11.88 35.38
N ASN A 161 38.14 13.16 35.50
CA ASN A 161 37.89 14.08 34.39
C ASN A 161 39.14 14.88 33.95
N ARG A 162 40.32 14.55 34.47
CA ARG A 162 41.55 15.27 34.15
C ARG A 162 42.09 14.89 32.78
N THR A 163 41.75 15.66 31.74
CA THR A 163 42.10 15.33 30.35
C THR A 163 43.57 15.61 29.95
N LYS A 164 44.29 16.50 30.66
CA LYS A 164 45.73 16.69 30.39
C LYS A 164 46.53 15.61 31.12
N PRO A 165 47.49 14.95 30.45
CA PRO A 165 48.28 13.88 31.05
C PRO A 165 49.11 14.33 32.25
N ILE A 166 49.18 13.48 33.27
CA ILE A 166 50.09 13.56 34.41
C ILE A 166 50.79 12.20 34.47
N ASP A 167 52.13 12.17 34.48
CA ASP A 167 52.92 10.92 34.53
C ASP A 167 52.47 9.85 33.51
N ASN A 168 52.18 10.26 32.28
CA ASN A 168 51.66 9.42 31.19
C ASN A 168 50.35 8.67 31.51
N VAL A 169 49.49 9.23 32.36
CA VAL A 169 48.10 8.81 32.53
C VAL A 169 47.16 10.00 32.42
N LYS A 170 45.94 9.78 31.92
CA LYS A 170 44.91 10.83 31.84
C LYS A 170 43.50 10.30 32.15
N GLY A 171 42.64 11.21 32.57
CA GLY A 171 41.22 11.03 32.76
C GLY A 171 40.41 10.99 31.46
N VAL A 172 39.10 10.78 31.60
CA VAL A 172 38.09 10.85 30.54
C VAL A 172 37.25 12.10 30.75
N ASP A 173 37.10 12.94 29.74
CA ASP A 173 36.27 14.15 29.83
C ASP A 173 34.86 13.84 30.35
N GLY A 174 34.39 14.62 31.34
CA GLY A 174 33.09 14.41 31.96
C GLY A 174 32.96 13.14 32.80
N CYS A 175 34.04 12.46 33.18
CA CYS A 175 33.97 11.26 34.02
C CYS A 175 33.95 11.58 35.52
N THR A 176 32.97 11.03 36.26
CA THR A 176 32.77 11.27 37.69
C THR A 176 33.20 10.11 38.58
N VAL A 177 33.19 8.88 38.08
CA VAL A 177 33.74 7.69 38.76
C VAL A 177 34.54 6.92 37.74
N CYS A 178 35.75 6.52 38.08
CA CYS A 178 36.63 5.79 37.18
C CYS A 178 37.53 4.80 37.92
N ASN A 179 38.01 3.80 37.18
CA ASN A 179 39.04 2.88 37.61
C ASN A 179 40.34 3.20 36.88
N GLY A 180 41.36 3.57 37.66
CA GLY A 180 42.68 3.90 37.13
C GLY A 180 43.38 2.69 36.48
N PRO A 181 44.31 2.92 35.54
CA PRO A 181 45.10 1.86 34.95
C PRO A 181 46.09 1.26 35.97
N SER A 182 46.46 0.00 35.78
CA SER A 182 47.47 -0.69 36.60
C SER A 182 48.89 -0.15 36.42
N GLU A 183 49.18 0.44 35.26
CA GLU A 183 50.50 0.92 34.84
C GLU A 183 50.36 2.22 34.03
N ALA A 184 51.41 3.04 33.99
CA ALA A 184 51.43 4.25 33.18
C ALA A 184 51.68 3.94 31.70
N GLY A 185 51.30 4.88 30.83
CA GLY A 185 51.63 4.81 29.41
C GLY A 185 53.11 5.14 29.12
N SER A 186 53.51 5.00 27.86
CA SER A 186 54.85 5.37 27.39
C SER A 186 54.90 6.82 26.90
N GLY A 187 56.10 7.41 26.83
CA GLY A 187 56.30 8.81 26.47
C GLY A 187 55.61 9.19 25.15
N GLY A 188 54.56 10.02 25.25
CA GLY A 188 53.72 10.47 24.12
C GLY A 188 52.36 9.78 24.01
N ASN A 189 52.17 8.60 24.62
CA ASN A 189 50.93 7.82 24.58
C ASN A 189 50.43 7.53 26.00
N PRO A 190 49.74 8.50 26.63
CA PRO A 190 49.24 8.35 28.00
C PRO A 190 48.10 7.33 28.05
N LYS A 191 48.12 6.45 29.07
CA LYS A 191 47.04 5.49 29.30
C LYS A 191 45.80 6.19 29.86
N ILE A 192 44.63 5.86 29.32
CA ILE A 192 43.36 6.49 29.68
C ILE A 192 42.68 5.67 30.78
N THR A 193 42.16 6.32 31.81
CA THR A 193 41.36 5.68 32.87
C THR A 193 40.05 5.10 32.33
N THR A 194 39.53 4.05 32.96
CA THR A 194 38.24 3.45 32.57
C THR A 194 37.11 4.15 33.32
N CYS A 195 36.29 4.91 32.61
CA CYS A 195 35.14 5.61 33.17
C CYS A 195 34.00 4.64 33.50
N GLN A 196 33.38 4.84 34.66
CA GLN A 196 32.23 4.06 35.16
C GLN A 196 30.95 4.89 35.13
N THR A 197 31.04 6.19 35.41
CA THR A 197 29.90 7.13 35.39
C THR A 197 30.30 8.47 34.82
N CYS A 198 29.37 9.11 34.12
CA CYS A 198 29.58 10.41 33.50
C CYS A 198 28.81 11.51 34.25
N SER A 199 29.35 12.73 34.25
CA SER A 199 28.62 13.94 34.61
C SER A 199 27.69 14.35 33.47
N PRO A 200 26.56 15.00 33.76
CA PRO A 200 25.80 15.69 32.73
C PRO A 200 26.64 16.79 32.06
N THR A 201 26.21 17.24 30.89
CA THR A 201 26.72 18.45 30.23
C THR A 201 26.30 19.71 31.00
N GLU A 202 26.84 20.88 30.61
CA GLU A 202 26.52 22.16 31.27
C GLU A 202 25.02 22.50 31.20
N ASP A 203 24.33 22.09 30.14
CA ASP A 203 22.89 22.24 29.94
C ASP A 203 22.05 21.17 30.67
N GLN A 204 22.66 20.38 31.57
CA GLN A 204 22.03 19.28 32.31
C GLN A 204 21.60 18.07 31.46
N THR A 205 22.09 17.92 30.23
CA THR A 205 21.84 16.70 29.46
C THR A 205 22.63 15.52 30.03
N GLU A 206 21.95 14.40 30.29
CA GLU A 206 22.57 13.17 30.77
C GLU A 206 23.60 12.63 29.75
N ARG A 207 24.78 12.25 30.25
CA ARG A 207 25.79 11.52 29.49
C ARG A 207 25.86 10.08 29.98
N ILE A 208 26.10 9.17 29.05
CA ILE A 208 26.28 7.73 29.27
C ILE A 208 27.71 7.33 28.90
N VAL A 209 28.17 6.22 29.48
CA VAL A 209 29.50 5.66 29.16
C VAL A 209 29.42 4.94 27.82
N LYS A 210 30.25 5.37 26.87
CA LYS A 210 30.51 4.69 25.60
C LYS A 210 31.80 3.92 25.69
N THR A 211 31.75 2.63 25.38
CA THR A 211 32.95 1.78 25.28
C THR A 211 33.16 1.41 23.82
N ALA A 212 34.31 1.79 23.26
CA ALA A 212 34.71 1.44 21.92
C ALA A 212 36.17 0.97 21.95
N ASN A 213 36.45 -0.24 21.42
CA ASN A 213 37.80 -0.83 21.44
C ASN A 213 38.44 -0.79 22.84
N GLU A 214 37.70 -1.19 23.88
CA GLU A 214 38.13 -1.17 25.30
C GLU A 214 38.40 0.22 25.90
N VAL A 215 38.18 1.30 25.15
CA VAL A 215 38.33 2.68 25.62
C VAL A 215 36.97 3.28 25.96
N THR A 216 36.86 3.88 27.15
CA THR A 216 35.63 4.55 27.61
C THR A 216 35.64 6.04 27.32
N SER A 217 34.50 6.57 26.92
CA SER A 217 34.22 8.01 26.78
C SER A 217 32.83 8.34 27.32
N CYS A 218 32.56 9.61 27.59
CA CYS A 218 31.23 10.07 27.98
C CYS A 218 30.55 10.70 26.77
N VAL A 219 29.34 10.25 26.42
CA VAL A 219 28.58 10.78 25.27
C VAL A 219 27.10 10.93 25.66
N THR A 220 26.35 11.76 24.95
CA THR A 220 24.88 11.79 25.11
C THR A 220 24.23 10.60 24.40
N GLU A 221 22.96 10.29 24.70
CA GLU A 221 22.21 9.27 23.97
C GLU A 221 22.10 9.56 22.46
N ALA A 222 21.95 10.84 22.11
CA ALA A 222 21.90 11.29 20.72
C ALA A 222 23.24 11.06 20.01
N GLN A 223 24.36 11.34 20.68
CA GLN A 223 25.69 11.06 20.14
C GLN A 223 25.92 9.55 19.99
N CYS A 224 25.45 8.74 20.95
CA CYS A 224 25.57 7.29 20.87
C CYS A 224 24.85 6.71 19.65
N THR A 225 23.62 7.16 19.37
CA THR A 225 22.82 6.63 18.25
C THR A 225 23.17 7.26 16.91
N ALA A 226 23.82 8.43 16.89
CA ALA A 226 24.39 9.04 15.69
C ALA A 226 25.67 8.34 15.23
N ASP A 227 26.42 7.74 16.16
CA ASP A 227 27.61 6.97 15.83
C ASP A 227 27.22 5.61 15.24
N GLU A 228 27.59 5.39 13.99
CA GLU A 228 27.36 4.12 13.30
C GLU A 228 28.00 2.95 14.08
N GLY A 229 27.27 1.84 14.21
CA GLY A 229 27.73 0.68 14.96
C GLY A 229 27.50 0.75 16.46
N PHE A 230 26.77 1.72 17.00
CA PHE A 230 26.45 1.81 18.42
C PHE A 230 24.94 1.89 18.70
N PHE A 231 24.54 1.45 19.89
CA PHE A 231 23.17 1.56 20.39
C PHE A 231 23.15 1.85 21.90
N VAL A 232 22.04 2.39 22.39
CA VAL A 232 21.81 2.58 23.82
C VAL A 232 21.34 1.25 24.43
N ASP A 233 22.20 0.63 25.23
CA ASP A 233 21.89 -0.53 26.04
C ASP A 233 21.29 -0.08 27.38
N ASN A 234 20.11 -0.62 27.70
CA ASN A 234 19.39 -0.31 28.93
C ASN A 234 19.59 -1.38 30.02
N ASN A 235 20.37 -2.44 29.75
CA ASN A 235 20.59 -3.52 30.69
C ASN A 235 21.67 -3.14 31.72
N GLY A 236 21.28 -3.02 32.99
CA GLY A 236 22.23 -2.73 34.08
C GLY A 236 22.75 -1.29 34.09
N GLY A 237 21.91 -0.34 33.66
CA GLY A 237 22.22 1.09 33.53
C GLY A 237 22.45 1.49 32.07
N LYS A 238 22.04 2.71 31.70
CA LYS A 238 22.15 3.21 30.32
C LYS A 238 23.62 3.32 29.89
N LYS A 239 23.99 2.58 28.85
CA LYS A 239 25.36 2.55 28.29
C LYS A 239 25.29 2.65 26.77
N CYS A 240 26.35 3.16 26.17
CA CYS A 240 26.50 3.15 24.72
C CYS A 240 27.38 1.98 24.31
N THR A 241 26.77 0.99 23.68
CA THR A 241 27.38 -0.31 23.40
C THR A 241 27.50 -0.53 21.90
N GLU A 242 28.56 -1.21 21.48
CA GLU A 242 28.79 -1.54 20.07
C GLU A 242 27.85 -2.65 19.59
N CYS A 243 27.44 -2.57 18.33
CA CYS A 243 26.74 -3.63 17.62
C CYS A 243 27.66 -4.83 17.40
N ALA A 244 27.08 -6.04 17.40
CA ALA A 244 27.83 -7.28 17.29
C ALA A 244 27.75 -7.88 15.89
N GLY A 245 28.77 -8.66 15.54
CA GLY A 245 28.85 -9.42 14.28
C GLY A 245 28.75 -8.53 13.03
N ASP A 246 27.87 -8.91 12.12
CA ASP A 246 27.66 -8.25 10.82
C ASP A 246 26.69 -7.05 10.89
N CYS A 247 26.13 -6.71 12.06
CA CYS A 247 25.26 -5.54 12.18
C CYS A 247 26.06 -4.25 11.91
N LYS A 248 25.65 -3.46 10.91
CA LYS A 248 26.17 -2.11 10.67
C LYS A 248 25.52 -1.11 11.63
N THR A 249 24.21 -1.22 11.80
CA THR A 249 23.43 -0.52 12.82
C THR A 249 22.57 -1.52 13.57
N CYS A 250 22.26 -1.26 14.84
CA CYS A 250 21.45 -2.14 15.68
C CYS A 250 20.61 -1.33 16.67
N LYS A 251 19.54 -1.94 17.19
CA LYS A 251 18.60 -1.29 18.13
C LYS A 251 18.12 -2.25 19.19
N GLY A 252 18.17 -1.83 20.46
CA GLY A 252 17.68 -2.62 21.60
C GLY A 252 18.55 -3.83 22.00
N GLY A 253 19.56 -4.18 21.19
CA GLY A 253 20.54 -5.21 21.50
C GLY A 253 21.60 -5.32 20.41
N ALA A 254 22.79 -5.81 20.77
CA ALA A 254 23.95 -5.83 19.89
C ALA A 254 23.74 -6.68 18.61
N ASN A 255 22.95 -7.76 18.69
CA ASN A 255 22.61 -8.65 17.57
C ASN A 255 21.26 -8.33 16.92
N LYS A 256 20.64 -7.19 17.26
CA LYS A 256 19.35 -6.76 16.71
C LYS A 256 19.58 -5.74 15.61
N CYS A 257 20.08 -6.23 14.47
CA CYS A 257 20.52 -5.38 13.38
C CYS A 257 19.34 -4.61 12.78
N THR A 258 19.58 -3.38 12.35
CA THR A 258 18.68 -2.57 11.51
C THR A 258 19.27 -2.35 10.11
N SER A 259 20.57 -2.58 9.94
CA SER A 259 21.25 -2.67 8.65
C SER A 259 22.51 -3.52 8.79
N CYS A 260 23.08 -3.94 7.66
CA CYS A 260 24.17 -4.91 7.60
C CYS A 260 25.45 -4.35 7.00
N LYS A 261 26.59 -4.88 7.47
CA LYS A 261 27.91 -4.54 6.94
C LYS A 261 28.06 -5.14 5.53
N PRO A 262 28.74 -4.46 4.60
CA PRO A 262 28.80 -4.89 3.19
C PRO A 262 29.71 -6.10 2.92
N ALA A 263 30.43 -6.60 3.93
CA ALA A 263 31.49 -7.59 3.74
C ALA A 263 30.96 -9.02 3.51
N THR A 264 30.46 -9.66 4.58
CA THR A 264 30.15 -11.10 4.62
C THR A 264 28.67 -11.38 4.48
N ASN A 265 27.84 -10.66 5.24
CA ASN A 265 26.40 -10.86 5.29
C ASN A 265 25.68 -9.53 5.00
N PRO A 266 25.62 -9.08 3.75
CA PRO A 266 25.17 -7.73 3.41
C PRO A 266 23.64 -7.56 3.40
N TYR A 267 22.85 -8.64 3.39
CA TYR A 267 21.40 -8.54 3.28
C TYR A 267 20.73 -8.58 4.65
N TRP A 268 19.97 -7.54 4.98
CA TRP A 268 19.15 -7.50 6.18
C TRP A 268 17.85 -8.30 6.01
N LYS A 269 17.62 -9.27 6.88
CA LYS A 269 16.40 -10.09 6.93
C LYS A 269 15.65 -9.82 8.22
N GLN A 270 14.43 -9.30 8.10
CA GLN A 270 13.57 -8.95 9.23
C GLN A 270 13.17 -10.17 10.08
N ASP A 271 13.21 -10.02 11.41
CA ASP A 271 12.71 -11.03 12.34
C ASP A 271 11.24 -10.76 12.70
N ASN A 272 10.33 -11.70 12.42
CA ASN A 272 8.96 -11.74 12.98
C ASN A 272 8.21 -10.37 13.02
N ASN A 273 8.31 -9.57 11.95
CA ASN A 273 7.71 -8.23 11.83
C ASN A 273 8.18 -7.19 12.88
N LEU A 274 9.39 -7.33 13.41
CA LEU A 274 10.02 -6.34 14.27
C LEU A 274 10.81 -5.31 13.45
N ASP A 275 11.10 -4.14 14.02
CA ASP A 275 12.00 -3.13 13.42
C ASP A 275 13.48 -3.59 13.37
N THR A 276 13.75 -4.86 13.66
CA THR A 276 15.08 -5.45 13.79
C THR A 276 15.14 -6.79 13.09
N GLY A 277 16.33 -7.23 12.71
CA GLY A 277 16.55 -8.46 11.97
C GLY A 277 17.97 -8.98 12.08
N THR A 278 18.26 -9.97 11.24
CA THR A 278 19.55 -10.64 11.12
C THR A 278 20.22 -10.29 9.80
N CYS A 279 21.55 -10.37 9.77
CA CYS A 279 22.33 -10.17 8.55
C CYS A 279 22.67 -11.52 7.94
N VAL A 280 22.36 -11.69 6.66
CA VAL A 280 22.57 -12.93 5.91
C VAL A 280 23.24 -12.68 4.56
N ASN A 281 23.80 -13.71 3.96
CA ASN A 281 24.29 -13.67 2.58
C ASN A 281 23.16 -13.94 1.55
N ALA A 282 23.45 -13.80 0.26
CA ALA A 282 22.47 -13.96 -0.82
C ALA A 282 21.85 -15.38 -0.89
N GLU A 283 22.64 -16.42 -0.63
CA GLU A 283 22.18 -17.82 -0.64
C GLU A 283 21.24 -18.10 0.53
N GLN A 284 21.57 -17.63 1.73
CA GLN A 284 20.73 -17.73 2.93
C GLN A 284 19.44 -16.91 2.80
N CYS A 285 19.50 -15.80 2.08
CA CYS A 285 18.33 -14.97 1.77
C CYS A 285 17.33 -15.75 0.90
N THR A 286 17.82 -16.38 -0.17
CA THR A 286 17.00 -17.00 -1.22
C THR A 286 16.75 -18.49 -1.02
N GLY A 287 17.37 -19.12 -0.02
CA GLY A 287 17.39 -20.59 0.16
C GLY A 287 16.02 -21.26 0.32
N THR A 288 15.02 -20.58 0.90
CA THR A 288 13.63 -21.13 1.00
C THR A 288 12.75 -20.75 -0.19
N ASN A 289 13.24 -19.88 -1.09
CA ASN A 289 12.49 -19.19 -2.14
C ASN A 289 11.30 -18.36 -1.65
N GLU A 290 11.11 -18.15 -0.34
CA GLU A 290 10.07 -17.25 0.20
C GLU A 290 10.49 -15.78 0.20
N TYR A 291 11.80 -15.54 0.02
CA TYR A 291 12.41 -14.23 -0.02
C TYR A 291 13.30 -14.11 -1.26
N TYR A 292 13.46 -12.87 -1.73
CA TYR A 292 14.40 -12.49 -2.76
C TYR A 292 15.35 -11.41 -2.25
N THR A 293 16.52 -11.32 -2.86
CA THR A 293 17.50 -10.25 -2.57
C THR A 293 17.04 -8.94 -3.18
N ASP A 294 16.94 -7.88 -2.39
CA ASP A 294 16.83 -6.51 -2.86
C ASP A 294 18.19 -5.83 -2.71
N ASP A 295 18.77 -5.46 -3.86
CA ASP A 295 20.07 -4.82 -3.94
C ASP A 295 19.99 -3.29 -3.80
N THR A 296 18.79 -2.74 -3.59
CA THR A 296 18.57 -1.33 -3.23
C THR A 296 19.17 -1.08 -1.85
N GLU A 297 20.02 -0.06 -1.70
CA GLU A 297 20.63 0.27 -0.42
C GLU A 297 19.60 0.89 0.55
N PRO A 298 19.49 0.39 1.81
CA PRO A 298 20.24 -0.72 2.39
C PRO A 298 19.76 -2.09 1.88
N LYS A 299 20.71 -2.95 1.46
CA LYS A 299 20.41 -4.29 0.92
C LYS A 299 19.59 -5.12 1.90
N SER A 300 18.55 -5.80 1.39
CA SER A 300 17.59 -6.51 2.24
C SER A 300 17.05 -7.79 1.60
N CYS A 301 16.50 -8.67 2.43
CA CYS A 301 15.73 -9.84 2.02
C CYS A 301 14.25 -9.50 2.05
N LYS A 302 13.63 -9.34 0.89
CA LYS A 302 12.21 -9.01 0.78
C LYS A 302 11.37 -10.26 0.54
N PRO A 303 10.22 -10.41 1.21
CA PRO A 303 9.34 -11.55 0.97
C PRO A 303 8.72 -11.46 -0.43
N CYS A 304 8.48 -12.60 -1.07
CA CYS A 304 7.97 -12.66 -2.44
C CYS A 304 6.69 -11.85 -2.68
N ARG A 305 5.77 -11.84 -1.71
CA ARG A 305 4.52 -11.07 -1.76
C ARG A 305 4.70 -9.56 -1.96
N GLU A 306 5.87 -9.01 -1.61
CA GLU A 306 6.19 -7.58 -1.77
C GLU A 306 6.90 -7.30 -3.10
N GLY A 307 7.29 -8.32 -3.85
CA GLY A 307 8.06 -8.20 -5.09
C GLY A 307 7.23 -8.18 -6.37
N GLY A 308 5.94 -7.87 -6.28
CA GLY A 308 5.05 -7.73 -7.43
C GLY A 308 4.54 -9.05 -8.03
N VAL A 309 4.82 -10.19 -7.40
CA VAL A 309 4.17 -11.47 -7.74
C VAL A 309 2.89 -11.66 -6.92
N LYS A 310 1.78 -12.01 -7.58
CA LYS A 310 0.46 -12.16 -6.94
C LYS A 310 0.16 -13.63 -6.60
N ASP A 311 -0.45 -13.86 -5.44
CA ASP A 311 -0.88 -15.20 -4.98
C ASP A 311 0.24 -16.25 -4.97
N CYS A 312 1.47 -15.79 -4.71
CA CYS A 312 2.69 -16.54 -4.95
C CYS A 312 3.63 -16.42 -3.75
N THR A 313 3.76 -17.53 -3.00
CA THR A 313 4.56 -17.57 -1.77
C THR A 313 6.03 -17.84 -2.03
N LYS A 314 6.35 -18.53 -3.13
CA LYS A 314 7.72 -18.85 -3.53
C LYS A 314 8.07 -18.22 -4.88
N CYS A 315 9.17 -17.48 -4.91
CA CYS A 315 9.63 -16.73 -6.07
C CYS A 315 11.12 -16.89 -6.30
N GLU A 316 11.55 -16.53 -7.51
CA GLU A 316 12.94 -16.40 -7.87
C GLU A 316 13.14 -15.19 -8.79
N LYS A 317 14.31 -14.55 -8.68
CA LYS A 317 14.74 -13.55 -9.65
C LYS A 317 15.34 -14.26 -10.85
N VAL A 318 14.77 -14.03 -12.03
CA VAL A 318 15.34 -14.43 -13.31
C VAL A 318 15.74 -13.15 -14.02
N GLU A 319 17.05 -12.97 -14.23
CA GLU A 319 17.65 -11.69 -14.61
C GLU A 319 17.32 -10.60 -13.57
N GLU A 320 16.44 -9.65 -13.91
CA GLU A 320 15.91 -8.62 -13.00
C GLU A 320 14.42 -8.78 -12.68
N ASN A 321 13.78 -9.80 -13.27
CA ASN A 321 12.36 -10.03 -13.12
C ASN A 321 12.08 -11.05 -12.03
N LEU A 322 11.32 -10.63 -11.01
CA LEU A 322 10.78 -11.57 -10.04
C LEU A 322 9.65 -12.38 -10.68
N VAL A 323 9.74 -13.71 -10.58
CA VAL A 323 8.73 -14.66 -11.09
C VAL A 323 8.41 -15.71 -10.03
N CYS A 324 7.24 -16.31 -10.16
CA CYS A 324 6.82 -17.43 -9.33
C CYS A 324 7.59 -18.68 -9.67
N LYS A 325 8.07 -19.35 -8.62
CA LYS A 325 8.81 -20.61 -8.74
C LYS A 325 7.91 -21.83 -8.63
N GLU A 326 6.90 -21.74 -7.77
CA GLU A 326 5.96 -22.82 -7.47
C GLU A 326 4.55 -22.24 -7.31
N CYS A 327 3.58 -22.88 -7.95
CA CYS A 327 2.16 -22.53 -7.84
C CYS A 327 1.34 -23.79 -7.55
N PRO A 328 0.31 -23.72 -6.67
CA PRO A 328 -0.52 -24.88 -6.32
C PRO A 328 -1.26 -25.50 -7.51
N ALA A 329 -1.75 -24.66 -8.42
CA ALA A 329 -2.53 -25.08 -9.58
C ALA A 329 -1.79 -24.81 -10.90
N LYS A 330 -1.67 -23.53 -11.29
CA LYS A 330 -1.07 -23.08 -12.56
C LYS A 330 -0.31 -21.78 -12.36
N PHE A 331 0.67 -21.54 -13.23
CA PHE A 331 1.32 -20.23 -13.34
C PHE A 331 0.49 -19.33 -14.24
N GLY A 332 0.22 -18.10 -13.77
CA GLY A 332 -0.39 -17.05 -14.58
C GLY A 332 0.54 -16.53 -15.67
N LEU A 333 0.11 -15.48 -16.38
CA LEU A 333 0.85 -14.90 -17.49
C LEU A 333 2.25 -14.45 -17.04
N GLY A 334 3.27 -14.77 -17.84
CA GLY A 334 4.66 -14.43 -17.53
C GLY A 334 5.21 -15.02 -16.22
N LYS A 335 4.53 -16.01 -15.62
CA LYS A 335 4.83 -16.54 -14.28
C LYS A 335 4.79 -15.46 -13.18
N LYS A 336 4.04 -14.37 -13.36
CA LYS A 336 3.92 -13.27 -12.37
C LYS A 336 2.85 -13.52 -11.31
N SER A 337 2.07 -14.58 -11.43
CA SER A 337 1.04 -14.97 -10.47
C SER A 337 0.80 -16.48 -10.43
N CYS A 338 0.09 -16.95 -9.41
CA CYS A 338 -0.50 -18.28 -9.39
C CYS A 338 -2.02 -18.19 -9.58
N VAL A 339 -2.59 -19.04 -10.45
CA VAL A 339 -4.01 -19.00 -10.81
C VAL A 339 -4.62 -20.41 -10.87
N GLU A 340 -5.92 -20.52 -10.61
CA GLU A 340 -6.68 -21.78 -10.76
C GLU A 340 -7.05 -22.05 -12.22
N ALA A 341 -7.40 -20.99 -12.96
CA ALA A 341 -7.73 -21.03 -14.37
C ALA A 341 -6.99 -19.90 -15.10
N CYS A 342 -6.66 -20.14 -16.37
CA CYS A 342 -6.07 -19.11 -17.20
C CYS A 342 -7.11 -18.01 -17.51
N PRO A 343 -6.69 -16.74 -17.58
CA PRO A 343 -7.60 -15.63 -17.87
C PRO A 343 -8.27 -15.76 -19.25
N GLU A 344 -9.30 -14.96 -19.51
CA GLU A 344 -9.94 -14.94 -20.83
C GLU A 344 -8.93 -14.71 -21.96
N ASN A 345 -9.21 -15.29 -23.13
CA ASN A 345 -8.33 -15.24 -24.30
C ASN A 345 -6.92 -15.82 -24.06
N SER A 346 -6.80 -16.81 -23.17
CA SER A 346 -5.56 -17.54 -22.94
C SER A 346 -5.79 -19.04 -22.78
N THR A 347 -4.75 -19.83 -23.05
CA THR A 347 -4.75 -21.28 -22.89
C THR A 347 -3.54 -21.73 -22.08
N GLU A 348 -3.63 -22.92 -21.50
CA GLU A 348 -2.48 -23.59 -20.91
C GLU A 348 -1.51 -23.96 -22.03
N SER A 349 -0.23 -23.65 -21.83
CA SER A 349 0.84 -24.15 -22.68
C SER A 349 1.32 -25.50 -22.16
N ASP A 350 1.51 -26.46 -23.08
CA ASP A 350 2.04 -27.80 -22.79
C ASP A 350 3.58 -27.83 -22.71
N GLU A 351 4.24 -26.68 -22.82
CA GLU A 351 5.70 -26.56 -22.79
C GLU A 351 6.23 -26.76 -21.35
N GLU A 352 7.20 -27.66 -21.19
CA GLU A 352 8.01 -27.86 -19.97
C GLU A 352 7.27 -28.31 -18.68
N SER A 353 6.21 -29.11 -18.79
CA SER A 353 5.56 -29.80 -17.65
C SER A 353 5.01 -28.90 -16.52
N LYS A 354 5.06 -27.57 -16.68
CA LYS A 354 4.55 -26.58 -15.75
C LYS A 354 3.36 -25.91 -16.44
N LYS A 355 2.15 -26.10 -15.92
CA LYS A 355 0.92 -25.52 -16.47
C LYS A 355 1.01 -23.98 -16.45
N VAL A 356 1.53 -23.35 -17.51
CA VAL A 356 1.67 -21.90 -17.62
C VAL A 356 0.62 -21.35 -18.58
N CYS A 357 -0.09 -20.31 -18.16
CA CYS A 357 -1.04 -19.61 -19.01
C CYS A 357 -0.32 -18.76 -20.06
N LYS A 358 -0.78 -18.86 -21.31
CA LYS A 358 -0.28 -18.11 -22.46
C LYS A 358 -1.45 -17.52 -23.24
N CYS A 359 -1.34 -16.25 -23.61
CA CYS A 359 -2.35 -15.59 -24.43
C CYS A 359 -2.52 -16.29 -25.78
N ASN A 360 -3.76 -16.38 -26.23
CA ASN A 360 -4.13 -16.94 -27.52
C ASN A 360 -3.57 -16.07 -28.66
N ALA A 361 -3.60 -16.60 -29.89
CA ALA A 361 -3.22 -15.83 -31.07
C ALA A 361 -3.97 -14.49 -31.14
N ASP A 362 -3.27 -13.41 -31.51
CA ASP A 362 -3.73 -12.01 -31.55
C ASP A 362 -3.85 -11.30 -30.20
N PHE A 363 -3.47 -11.95 -29.10
CA PHE A 363 -3.46 -11.37 -27.77
C PHE A 363 -2.05 -11.37 -27.16
N LYS A 364 -1.79 -10.40 -26.30
CA LYS A 364 -0.58 -10.29 -25.48
C LYS A 364 -0.95 -10.04 -24.01
N PRO A 365 -0.06 -10.39 -23.06
CA PRO A 365 -0.28 -10.03 -21.66
C PRO A 365 -0.42 -8.51 -21.49
N SER A 366 -1.31 -8.09 -20.59
CA SER A 366 -1.33 -6.74 -20.05
C SER A 366 0.00 -6.39 -19.38
N GLU A 367 0.26 -5.10 -19.16
CA GLU A 367 1.49 -4.64 -18.49
C GLU A 367 1.68 -5.24 -17.09
N ASP A 368 0.57 -5.53 -16.40
CA ASP A 368 0.56 -6.13 -15.06
C ASP A 368 0.39 -7.66 -15.07
N PHE A 369 0.37 -8.29 -16.26
CA PHE A 369 0.26 -9.73 -16.48
C PHE A 369 -1.01 -10.38 -15.87
N THR A 370 -2.09 -9.62 -15.71
CA THR A 370 -3.36 -10.14 -15.16
C THR A 370 -4.34 -10.61 -16.23
N GLU A 371 -4.29 -10.04 -17.43
CA GLU A 371 -5.22 -10.34 -18.51
C GLU A 371 -4.53 -10.38 -19.88
N CYS A 372 -5.21 -10.94 -20.87
CA CYS A 372 -4.76 -10.93 -22.26
C CYS A 372 -5.51 -9.85 -23.04
N ILE A 373 -4.77 -8.83 -23.46
CA ILE A 373 -5.29 -7.72 -24.28
C ILE A 373 -4.98 -7.98 -25.75
N VAL A 374 -5.78 -7.42 -26.65
CA VAL A 374 -5.51 -7.56 -28.09
C VAL A 374 -4.20 -6.87 -28.43
N ASP A 375 -3.36 -7.55 -29.18
CA ASP A 375 -2.14 -6.98 -29.72
C ASP A 375 -2.45 -6.13 -30.96
N SER A 376 -2.98 -4.92 -30.71
CA SER A 376 -3.45 -4.00 -31.74
C SER A 376 -3.24 -2.54 -31.33
N ALA A 377 -3.08 -1.67 -32.33
CA ALA A 377 -3.04 -0.23 -32.14
C ALA A 377 -4.45 0.41 -32.10
N CYS A 378 -5.50 -0.36 -32.38
CA CYS A 378 -6.88 0.12 -32.43
C CYS A 378 -7.45 0.35 -31.04
N LYS A 379 -8.21 1.43 -30.85
CA LYS A 379 -8.86 1.72 -29.56
C LYS A 379 -10.15 0.94 -29.35
N THR A 380 -10.76 0.44 -30.42
CA THR A 380 -11.97 -0.38 -30.36
C THR A 380 -11.66 -1.71 -29.63
N PRO A 381 -12.42 -2.06 -28.57
CA PRO A 381 -12.24 -3.31 -27.86
C PRO A 381 -12.29 -4.51 -28.81
N TYR A 382 -11.37 -5.45 -28.60
CA TYR A 382 -11.24 -6.69 -29.38
C TYR A 382 -10.96 -6.49 -30.89
N CYS A 383 -10.58 -5.28 -31.31
CA CYS A 383 -10.30 -4.98 -32.70
C CYS A 383 -8.83 -5.25 -33.06
N LYS A 384 -8.61 -6.17 -34.01
CA LYS A 384 -7.27 -6.55 -34.48
C LYS A 384 -6.71 -5.59 -35.52
N THR A 385 -7.54 -5.16 -36.47
CA THR A 385 -7.15 -4.22 -37.53
C THR A 385 -8.21 -3.15 -37.69
N CYS A 386 -7.80 -1.91 -37.92
CA CYS A 386 -8.69 -0.79 -38.12
C CYS A 386 -8.12 0.22 -39.13
N SER A 387 -9.02 0.99 -39.76
CA SER A 387 -8.69 2.11 -40.63
C SER A 387 -9.36 3.37 -40.08
N ASN A 388 -8.58 4.37 -39.65
CA ASN A 388 -9.09 5.57 -38.97
C ASN A 388 -10.01 5.24 -37.77
N GLU A 389 -9.58 4.31 -36.91
CA GLU A 389 -10.35 3.79 -35.76
C GLU A 389 -11.66 3.05 -36.10
N VAL A 390 -11.93 2.78 -37.38
CA VAL A 390 -13.01 1.88 -37.80
C VAL A 390 -12.47 0.47 -37.84
N CYS A 391 -13.01 -0.43 -37.03
CA CYS A 391 -12.56 -1.82 -37.01
C CYS A 391 -12.87 -2.54 -38.33
N THR A 392 -11.87 -3.18 -38.92
CA THR A 392 -11.99 -3.96 -40.16
C THR A 392 -11.88 -5.46 -39.94
N ALA A 393 -11.23 -5.90 -38.86
CA ALA A 393 -11.21 -7.28 -38.43
C ALA A 393 -11.06 -7.38 -36.90
N CYS A 394 -11.79 -8.32 -36.30
CA CYS A 394 -11.71 -8.61 -34.87
C CYS A 394 -10.60 -9.60 -34.54
N ALA A 395 -10.18 -9.62 -33.27
CA ALA A 395 -9.29 -10.64 -32.74
C ALA A 395 -9.94 -12.04 -32.78
N GLY A 396 -9.12 -13.09 -32.74
CA GLY A 396 -9.59 -14.47 -32.79
C GLY A 396 -10.70 -14.76 -31.77
N GLY A 397 -11.78 -15.41 -32.24
CA GLY A 397 -12.96 -15.74 -31.41
C GLY A 397 -14.08 -14.71 -31.44
N TYR A 398 -13.86 -13.49 -31.96
CA TYR A 398 -14.86 -12.43 -32.03
C TYR A 398 -15.40 -12.23 -33.45
N TYR A 399 -16.59 -11.64 -33.54
CA TYR A 399 -17.30 -11.33 -34.78
C TYR A 399 -17.47 -9.83 -34.97
N LEU A 400 -17.27 -9.37 -36.21
CA LEU A 400 -17.47 -7.97 -36.59
C LEU A 400 -18.95 -7.67 -36.81
N THR A 401 -19.49 -6.72 -36.04
CA THR A 401 -20.88 -6.26 -36.16
C THR A 401 -21.07 -5.33 -37.37
N PRO A 402 -22.32 -5.06 -37.80
CA PRO A 402 -22.60 -4.06 -38.84
C PRO A 402 -22.07 -2.65 -38.54
N THR A 403 -21.89 -2.32 -37.26
CA THR A 403 -21.34 -1.05 -36.77
C THR A 403 -19.82 -1.10 -36.53
N ASN A 404 -19.13 -2.13 -37.03
CA ASN A 404 -17.68 -2.34 -36.87
C ASN A 404 -17.23 -2.45 -35.41
N GLN A 405 -18.05 -3.08 -34.57
CA GLN A 405 -17.69 -3.47 -33.21
C GLN A 405 -17.38 -4.97 -33.18
N CYS A 406 -16.65 -5.42 -32.16
CA CYS A 406 -16.28 -6.82 -32.01
C CYS A 406 -17.04 -7.44 -30.83
N VAL A 407 -17.84 -8.47 -31.11
CA VAL A 407 -18.64 -9.19 -30.11
C VAL A 407 -18.30 -10.68 -30.11
N PRO A 408 -18.34 -11.36 -28.95
CA PRO A 408 -18.04 -12.79 -28.87
C PRO A 408 -19.15 -13.65 -29.50
N ASP A 409 -20.39 -13.14 -29.50
CA ASP A 409 -21.56 -13.81 -30.09
C ASP A 409 -22.46 -12.79 -30.79
N CYS A 410 -22.79 -13.05 -32.06
CA CYS A 410 -23.68 -12.23 -32.86
C CYS A 410 -25.14 -12.29 -32.42
N THR A 411 -25.56 -13.32 -31.65
CA THR A 411 -26.93 -13.42 -31.12
C THR A 411 -27.25 -12.32 -30.10
N THR A 412 -26.23 -11.63 -29.58
CA THR A 412 -26.36 -10.36 -28.83
C THR A 412 -27.13 -9.31 -29.63
N ILE A 413 -27.06 -9.38 -30.97
CA ILE A 413 -27.86 -8.59 -31.89
C ILE A 413 -29.02 -9.47 -32.35
N LYS A 414 -30.24 -9.15 -31.90
CA LYS A 414 -31.42 -9.92 -32.30
C LYS A 414 -31.60 -9.91 -33.81
N GLY A 415 -31.80 -11.08 -34.39
CA GLY A 415 -31.92 -11.26 -35.83
C GLY A 415 -30.59 -11.31 -36.58
N TYR A 416 -29.48 -11.56 -35.89
CA TYR A 416 -28.17 -11.82 -36.52
C TYR A 416 -27.62 -13.18 -36.08
N TYR A 417 -26.77 -13.76 -36.93
CA TYR A 417 -25.98 -14.95 -36.64
C TYR A 417 -24.50 -14.70 -36.99
N GLY A 418 -23.61 -15.46 -36.35
CA GLY A 418 -22.18 -15.42 -36.67
C GLY A 418 -21.88 -16.32 -37.85
N ASP A 419 -21.35 -15.75 -38.93
CA ASP A 419 -20.98 -16.52 -40.11
C ASP A 419 -19.48 -16.92 -40.09
N ASN A 420 -19.11 -17.86 -40.97
CA ASN A 420 -17.75 -18.39 -41.07
C ASN A 420 -16.69 -17.32 -41.37
N ASP A 421 -17.09 -16.18 -41.96
CA ASP A 421 -16.21 -15.04 -42.24
C ASP A 421 -15.97 -14.13 -41.01
N LYS A 422 -16.39 -14.56 -39.82
CA LYS A 422 -16.26 -13.82 -38.55
C LYS A 422 -16.98 -12.46 -38.59
N LYS A 423 -18.12 -12.40 -39.27
CA LYS A 423 -19.03 -11.25 -39.27
C LYS A 423 -20.41 -11.63 -38.77
N CYS A 424 -21.09 -10.67 -38.17
CA CYS A 424 -22.50 -10.80 -37.85
C CYS A 424 -23.34 -10.48 -39.08
N LYS A 425 -24.12 -11.46 -39.55
CA LYS A 425 -25.01 -11.33 -40.71
C LYS A 425 -26.46 -11.41 -40.28
N ALA A 426 -27.29 -10.60 -40.93
CA ALA A 426 -28.73 -10.60 -40.67
C ALA A 426 -29.36 -11.95 -41.06
N CYS A 427 -30.33 -12.39 -40.27
CA CYS A 427 -31.15 -13.53 -40.56
C CYS A 427 -32.00 -13.32 -41.82
N ASN A 428 -32.47 -14.43 -42.41
CA ASN A 428 -33.49 -14.38 -43.45
C ASN A 428 -34.71 -13.57 -42.99
N SER A 429 -35.35 -12.83 -43.91
CA SER A 429 -36.50 -11.98 -43.60
C SER A 429 -37.70 -12.72 -43.03
N GLU A 430 -37.80 -14.03 -43.22
CA GLU A 430 -38.87 -14.85 -42.63
C GLU A 430 -38.61 -15.18 -41.15
N CYS A 431 -37.36 -15.08 -40.70
CA CYS A 431 -36.97 -15.39 -39.32
C CYS A 431 -37.02 -14.13 -38.42
N ALA A 432 -37.29 -14.34 -37.12
CA ALA A 432 -36.99 -13.34 -36.09
C ALA A 432 -35.59 -13.56 -35.49
N GLU A 433 -35.20 -14.81 -35.31
CA GLU A 433 -33.87 -15.25 -34.89
C GLU A 433 -33.48 -16.47 -35.74
N CYS A 434 -32.19 -16.71 -35.95
CA CYS A 434 -31.69 -17.78 -36.80
C CYS A 434 -30.37 -18.35 -36.29
N VAL A 435 -30.04 -19.55 -36.78
CA VAL A 435 -28.73 -20.20 -36.59
C VAL A 435 -27.88 -20.17 -37.86
N GLY A 436 -28.40 -19.59 -38.94
CA GLY A 436 -27.74 -19.52 -40.24
C GLY A 436 -28.52 -18.69 -41.26
N ALA A 437 -28.01 -18.63 -42.49
CA ALA A 437 -28.52 -17.76 -43.55
C ALA A 437 -29.87 -18.21 -44.14
N ALA A 438 -30.17 -19.51 -44.14
CA ALA A 438 -31.29 -20.06 -44.90
C ALA A 438 -32.65 -19.81 -44.20
N SER A 439 -33.72 -19.72 -44.99
CA SER A 439 -35.10 -19.63 -44.47
C SER A 439 -35.56 -20.88 -43.70
N THR A 440 -34.79 -21.97 -43.78
CA THR A 440 -35.00 -23.23 -43.04
C THR A 440 -34.16 -23.31 -41.77
N GLN A 441 -33.43 -22.26 -41.41
CA GLN A 441 -32.54 -22.18 -40.24
C GLN A 441 -33.02 -21.15 -39.20
N CYS A 442 -34.33 -20.86 -39.17
CA CYS A 442 -34.90 -19.99 -38.15
C CYS A 442 -34.89 -20.69 -36.78
N SER A 443 -34.47 -20.00 -35.72
CA SER A 443 -34.59 -20.44 -34.33
C SER A 443 -35.80 -19.81 -33.63
N ALA A 444 -36.30 -18.69 -34.15
CA ALA A 444 -37.55 -18.06 -33.76
C ALA A 444 -38.23 -17.38 -34.95
N CYS A 445 -39.56 -17.31 -34.91
CA CYS A 445 -40.38 -16.68 -35.93
C CYS A 445 -40.96 -15.35 -35.44
N ARG A 446 -41.28 -14.47 -36.39
CA ARG A 446 -41.97 -13.21 -36.10
C ARG A 446 -43.38 -13.49 -35.57
N ALA A 447 -43.94 -12.55 -34.81
CA ALA A 447 -45.30 -12.66 -34.29
C ALA A 447 -46.29 -12.98 -35.42
N GLY A 448 -47.21 -13.93 -35.18
CA GLY A 448 -48.15 -14.42 -36.18
C GLY A 448 -47.63 -15.56 -37.07
N LYS A 449 -46.38 -16.03 -36.87
CA LYS A 449 -45.79 -17.16 -37.59
C LYS A 449 -45.29 -18.23 -36.62
N LYS A 450 -45.52 -19.50 -36.97
CA LYS A 450 -45.12 -20.66 -36.17
C LYS A 450 -43.84 -21.29 -36.73
N LEU A 451 -42.92 -21.66 -35.85
CA LEU A 451 -41.74 -22.43 -36.23
C LEU A 451 -42.08 -23.91 -36.42
N THR A 452 -41.60 -24.47 -37.53
CA THR A 452 -41.58 -25.92 -37.78
C THR A 452 -40.13 -26.33 -37.96
N TYR A 453 -39.63 -27.18 -37.06
CA TYR A 453 -38.26 -27.65 -37.10
C TYR A 453 -37.98 -28.46 -38.36
N THR A 454 -36.78 -28.30 -38.91
CA THR A 454 -36.32 -29.12 -40.04
C THR A 454 -36.17 -30.58 -39.60
N ASP A 455 -35.73 -30.78 -38.37
CA ASP A 455 -35.64 -32.07 -37.70
C ASP A 455 -36.05 -31.90 -36.22
N ASP A 456 -37.15 -32.52 -35.83
CA ASP A 456 -37.67 -32.49 -34.45
C ASP A 456 -36.71 -33.08 -33.41
N SER A 457 -35.77 -33.94 -33.84
CA SER A 457 -34.73 -34.52 -33.00
C SER A 457 -33.55 -33.56 -32.78
N ASN A 458 -33.35 -32.62 -33.69
CA ASN A 458 -32.23 -31.68 -33.69
C ASN A 458 -32.72 -30.22 -33.79
N PRO A 459 -33.45 -29.71 -32.77
CA PRO A 459 -34.05 -28.37 -32.82
C PRO A 459 -33.02 -27.23 -32.95
N ASN A 460 -31.75 -27.49 -32.62
CA ASN A 460 -30.65 -26.54 -32.77
C ASN A 460 -30.31 -26.23 -34.24
N ASN A 461 -30.72 -27.09 -35.19
CA ASN A 461 -30.54 -26.84 -36.62
C ASN A 461 -31.54 -25.79 -37.16
N GLY A 462 -32.49 -25.36 -36.33
CA GLY A 462 -33.54 -24.43 -36.71
C GLY A 462 -34.63 -25.07 -37.58
N GLY A 463 -35.44 -24.22 -38.19
CA GLY A 463 -36.59 -24.62 -38.98
C GLY A 463 -37.13 -23.52 -39.87
N THR A 464 -38.32 -23.75 -40.41
CA THR A 464 -39.00 -22.81 -41.31
C THR A 464 -40.16 -22.13 -40.58
N CYS A 465 -40.33 -20.84 -40.79
CA CYS A 465 -41.45 -20.08 -40.28
C CYS A 465 -42.66 -20.21 -41.21
N GLY A 466 -43.72 -20.84 -40.71
CA GLY A 466 -45.00 -21.00 -41.41
C GLY A 466 -46.11 -20.18 -40.76
N ASP A 467 -47.31 -20.30 -41.31
CA ASP A 467 -48.50 -19.67 -40.75
C ASP A 467 -48.78 -20.15 -39.32
N ALA A 468 -49.35 -19.27 -38.49
CA ALA A 468 -49.89 -19.63 -37.19
C ALA A 468 -51.01 -20.70 -37.30
N CYS A 469 -51.46 -21.21 -36.15
CA CYS A 469 -52.54 -22.17 -36.07
C CYS A 469 -53.78 -21.70 -36.84
N LYS A 470 -54.37 -22.61 -37.63
CA LYS A 470 -55.68 -22.46 -38.28
C LYS A 470 -56.61 -23.58 -37.80
N VAL A 471 -57.90 -23.24 -37.63
CA VAL A 471 -58.92 -24.24 -37.28
C VAL A 471 -59.13 -25.17 -38.48
N SER A 472 -58.97 -26.47 -38.26
CA SER A 472 -59.13 -27.49 -39.31
C SER A 472 -60.58 -27.64 -39.76
N ALA A 473 -60.83 -27.62 -41.06
CA ALA A 473 -62.15 -27.91 -41.63
C ALA A 473 -62.44 -29.43 -41.69
N ASP A 474 -61.41 -30.25 -41.89
CA ASP A 474 -61.56 -31.63 -42.39
C ASP A 474 -61.55 -32.72 -41.29
N GLY A 475 -61.91 -32.36 -40.05
CA GLY A 475 -62.00 -33.29 -38.92
C GLY A 475 -60.66 -33.80 -38.35
N THR A 476 -59.53 -33.53 -39.01
CA THR A 476 -58.17 -33.84 -38.52
C THR A 476 -57.38 -32.56 -38.26
N GLY A 477 -56.82 -32.43 -37.07
CA GLY A 477 -56.05 -31.25 -36.63
C GLY A 477 -56.77 -30.39 -35.58
N CYS A 478 -56.53 -29.08 -35.61
CA CYS A 478 -56.89 -28.19 -34.51
C CYS A 478 -58.36 -27.76 -34.54
N GLU A 479 -59.07 -27.90 -33.42
CA GLU A 479 -60.42 -27.38 -33.23
C GLU A 479 -60.40 -25.91 -32.81
N THR A 480 -59.47 -25.53 -31.92
CA THR A 480 -59.38 -24.18 -31.38
C THR A 480 -57.93 -23.74 -31.30
N CYS A 481 -57.63 -22.61 -31.93
CA CYS A 481 -56.33 -21.95 -31.86
C CYS A 481 -56.29 -20.93 -30.72
N GLY A 482 -56.54 -21.38 -29.49
CA GLY A 482 -56.71 -20.51 -28.32
C GLY A 482 -55.43 -20.21 -27.55
N ALA A 483 -54.34 -20.93 -27.81
CA ALA A 483 -53.09 -20.74 -27.10
C ALA A 483 -52.29 -19.59 -27.74
N GLN A 484 -52.27 -18.42 -27.09
CA GLN A 484 -51.47 -17.27 -27.53
C GLN A 484 -50.11 -17.31 -26.83
N ILE A 485 -49.04 -17.45 -27.61
CA ILE A 485 -47.65 -17.48 -27.10
C ILE A 485 -46.78 -16.62 -28.02
N GLY A 486 -46.15 -15.59 -27.47
CA GLY A 486 -45.28 -14.69 -28.24
C GLY A 486 -45.99 -13.97 -29.40
N GLY A 487 -47.27 -13.65 -29.23
CA GLY A 487 -48.10 -13.06 -30.28
C GLY A 487 -48.44 -14.00 -31.44
N THR A 488 -48.25 -15.31 -31.28
CA THR A 488 -48.59 -16.32 -32.27
C THR A 488 -49.63 -17.29 -31.71
N ALA A 489 -50.64 -17.61 -32.53
CA ALA A 489 -51.68 -18.56 -32.19
C ALA A 489 -51.20 -20.01 -32.39
N TYR A 490 -51.39 -20.83 -31.37
CA TYR A 490 -51.10 -22.26 -31.34
C TYR A 490 -52.36 -23.06 -31.02
N CYS A 491 -52.35 -24.36 -31.34
CA CYS A 491 -53.49 -25.20 -31.05
C CYS A 491 -53.67 -25.40 -29.55
N SER A 492 -54.87 -25.11 -29.04
CA SER A 492 -55.28 -25.32 -27.64
C SER A 492 -56.22 -26.52 -27.47
N LYS A 493 -56.86 -26.98 -28.56
CA LYS A 493 -57.77 -28.14 -28.55
C LYS A 493 -57.77 -28.85 -29.89
N CYS A 494 -57.65 -30.17 -29.88
CA CYS A 494 -57.69 -31.03 -31.06
C CYS A 494 -59.10 -31.56 -31.33
N LYS A 495 -59.47 -31.68 -32.61
CA LYS A 495 -60.77 -32.25 -33.00
C LYS A 495 -60.87 -33.75 -32.66
N ASN A 496 -59.77 -34.47 -32.84
CA ASN A 496 -59.69 -35.87 -32.46
C ASN A 496 -59.48 -35.99 -30.95
N VAL A 497 -60.44 -36.60 -30.25
CA VAL A 497 -60.44 -36.76 -28.79
C VAL A 497 -59.31 -37.65 -28.27
N GLN A 498 -58.65 -38.43 -29.13
CA GLN A 498 -57.49 -39.26 -28.79
C GLN A 498 -56.15 -38.52 -28.98
N GLN A 499 -56.20 -37.26 -29.42
CA GLN A 499 -55.04 -36.39 -29.58
C GLN A 499 -55.10 -35.25 -28.56
N ALA A 500 -53.94 -34.68 -28.26
CA ALA A 500 -53.82 -33.45 -27.50
C ALA A 500 -52.77 -32.54 -28.13
N PRO A 501 -52.81 -31.22 -27.86
CA PRO A 501 -51.77 -30.32 -28.34
C PRO A 501 -50.41 -30.60 -27.68
N LEU A 502 -49.42 -30.86 -28.51
CA LEU A 502 -48.00 -31.00 -28.18
C LEU A 502 -47.23 -29.90 -28.92
N ASN A 503 -46.59 -29.01 -28.17
CA ASN A 503 -45.89 -27.83 -28.72
C ASN A 503 -46.78 -27.01 -29.70
N GLY A 504 -48.09 -26.96 -29.43
CA GLY A 504 -49.05 -26.24 -30.23
C GLY A 504 -49.55 -26.93 -31.51
N ASN A 505 -49.16 -28.20 -31.74
CA ASN A 505 -49.69 -29.05 -32.81
C ASN A 505 -50.49 -30.23 -32.23
N CYS A 506 -51.50 -30.72 -32.92
CA CYS A 506 -52.19 -31.94 -32.49
C CYS A 506 -51.33 -33.19 -32.71
N ALA A 507 -51.05 -33.91 -31.62
CA ALA A 507 -50.27 -35.13 -31.65
C ALA A 507 -51.03 -36.28 -30.98
N ALA A 508 -50.84 -37.50 -31.49
CA ALA A 508 -51.31 -38.71 -30.84
C ALA A 508 -50.46 -38.98 -29.59
N ASN A 509 -51.11 -39.34 -28.49
CA ASN A 509 -50.45 -39.64 -27.23
C ASN A 509 -49.97 -41.10 -27.17
N SER A 510 -49.28 -41.59 -28.21
CA SER A 510 -48.84 -42.99 -28.30
C SER A 510 -47.31 -43.12 -28.26
N ARG A 511 -46.83 -44.16 -27.58
CA ARG A 511 -45.41 -44.58 -27.37
C ARG A 511 -44.55 -43.75 -26.41
N ALA A 512 -44.71 -42.43 -26.34
CA ALA A 512 -44.16 -41.59 -25.27
C ALA A 512 -45.26 -40.62 -24.78
N ALA A 513 -45.88 -40.93 -23.64
CA ALA A 513 -47.03 -40.17 -23.17
C ALA A 513 -46.62 -38.77 -22.71
N PHE A 514 -46.75 -37.76 -23.57
CA PHE A 514 -46.49 -36.35 -23.22
C PHE A 514 -47.62 -35.77 -22.36
N CYS A 515 -48.81 -36.36 -22.45
CA CYS A 515 -49.96 -36.01 -21.65
C CYS A 515 -50.40 -37.19 -20.78
N THR A 516 -50.44 -37.01 -19.46
CA THR A 516 -50.83 -38.06 -18.51
C THR A 516 -52.34 -38.10 -18.27
N LYS A 517 -53.03 -36.97 -18.46
CA LYS A 517 -54.50 -36.88 -18.41
C LYS A 517 -55.04 -36.09 -19.60
N MET A 518 -55.79 -36.77 -20.46
CA MET A 518 -56.46 -36.18 -21.63
C MET A 518 -57.97 -36.19 -21.45
N GLY A 519 -58.65 -35.21 -22.04
CA GLY A 519 -60.10 -35.20 -22.17
C GLY A 519 -60.54 -34.30 -23.31
N ASN A 520 -61.48 -34.76 -24.15
CA ASN A 520 -62.10 -33.98 -25.23
C ASN A 520 -61.09 -33.18 -26.10
N GLY A 521 -59.97 -33.80 -26.48
CA GLY A 521 -58.98 -33.17 -27.37
C GLY A 521 -58.04 -32.17 -26.69
N VAL A 522 -58.05 -32.06 -25.36
CA VAL A 522 -57.09 -31.26 -24.58
C VAL A 522 -56.30 -32.12 -23.60
N CYS A 523 -55.12 -31.66 -23.23
CA CYS A 523 -54.38 -32.17 -22.09
C CYS A 523 -54.72 -31.36 -20.83
N THR A 524 -54.89 -32.04 -19.68
CA THR A 524 -55.11 -31.41 -18.37
C THR A 524 -53.99 -31.68 -17.38
N GLN A 525 -53.11 -32.64 -17.67
CA GLN A 525 -51.89 -32.88 -16.91
C GLN A 525 -50.80 -33.41 -17.84
N CYS A 526 -49.70 -32.67 -17.95
CA CYS A 526 -48.57 -33.06 -18.78
C CYS A 526 -47.64 -34.05 -18.06
N ALA A 527 -46.85 -34.79 -18.83
CA ALA A 527 -45.78 -35.63 -18.30
C ALA A 527 -44.58 -34.78 -17.83
N ALA A 528 -43.62 -35.42 -17.18
CA ALA A 528 -42.38 -34.77 -16.77
C ALA A 528 -41.66 -34.15 -17.98
N ASN A 529 -41.00 -33.01 -17.76
CA ASN A 529 -40.32 -32.18 -18.78
C ASN A 529 -41.24 -31.40 -19.73
N TYR A 530 -42.55 -31.49 -19.53
CA TYR A 530 -43.54 -30.66 -20.21
C TYR A 530 -44.28 -29.78 -19.19
N PHE A 531 -44.67 -28.58 -19.60
CA PHE A 531 -45.58 -27.75 -18.83
C PHE A 531 -46.90 -27.56 -19.56
N LEU A 532 -47.97 -27.51 -18.78
CA LEU A 532 -49.34 -27.30 -19.24
C LEU A 532 -49.58 -25.80 -19.47
N LYS A 533 -50.06 -25.45 -20.65
CA LYS A 533 -50.57 -24.11 -20.97
C LYS A 533 -51.74 -24.23 -21.93
N ASP A 534 -52.85 -23.55 -21.66
CA ASP A 534 -54.00 -23.46 -22.57
C ASP A 534 -54.43 -24.81 -23.20
N GLY A 535 -54.50 -25.88 -22.40
CA GLY A 535 -54.93 -27.21 -22.85
C GLY A 535 -53.89 -28.03 -23.63
N GLY A 536 -52.64 -27.55 -23.76
CA GLY A 536 -51.53 -28.23 -24.42
C GLY A 536 -50.31 -28.43 -23.54
N CYS A 537 -49.44 -29.35 -23.94
CA CYS A 537 -48.14 -29.60 -23.30
C CYS A 537 -46.99 -29.06 -24.13
N TYR A 538 -46.10 -28.32 -23.48
CA TYR A 538 -45.00 -27.62 -24.12
C TYR A 538 -43.67 -27.98 -23.47
N GLN A 539 -42.64 -28.12 -24.30
CA GLN A 539 -41.27 -28.35 -23.84
C GLN A 539 -40.53 -27.03 -23.60
N THR A 540 -39.59 -27.02 -22.66
CA THR A 540 -38.81 -25.82 -22.30
C THR A 540 -37.57 -25.60 -23.18
N ASP A 541 -37.15 -26.62 -23.95
CA ASP A 541 -35.96 -26.59 -24.81
C ASP A 541 -36.22 -26.05 -26.22
N ARG A 542 -37.49 -25.88 -26.61
CA ARG A 542 -37.90 -25.56 -27.99
C ARG A 542 -39.10 -24.61 -28.06
N GLN A 543 -39.29 -24.03 -29.24
CA GLN A 543 -40.42 -23.18 -29.54
C GLN A 543 -41.72 -23.99 -29.62
N PRO A 544 -42.86 -23.45 -29.16
CA PRO A 544 -43.01 -22.14 -28.51
C PRO A 544 -42.76 -22.15 -27.00
N GLY A 545 -42.59 -23.33 -26.38
CA GLY A 545 -42.57 -23.46 -24.93
C GLY A 545 -41.43 -22.73 -24.23
N LYS A 546 -40.25 -22.66 -24.87
CA LYS A 546 -39.08 -21.89 -24.42
C LYS A 546 -39.37 -20.39 -24.19
N GLN A 547 -40.39 -19.82 -24.85
CA GLN A 547 -40.79 -18.42 -24.62
C GLN A 547 -41.56 -18.20 -23.32
N VAL A 548 -42.11 -19.27 -22.75
CA VAL A 548 -42.95 -19.18 -21.55
C VAL A 548 -42.19 -19.69 -20.33
N CYS A 549 -41.51 -20.83 -20.47
CA CYS A 549 -40.94 -21.56 -19.35
C CYS A 549 -39.51 -22.01 -19.62
N SER A 550 -38.61 -21.74 -18.67
CA SER A 550 -37.22 -22.20 -18.71
C SER A 550 -37.01 -23.46 -17.86
N ASN A 551 -37.84 -23.69 -16.84
CA ASN A 551 -37.78 -24.90 -16.01
C ASN A 551 -39.19 -25.42 -15.65
N ALA A 552 -39.43 -26.70 -15.97
CA ALA A 552 -40.63 -27.45 -15.64
C ALA A 552 -40.30 -28.76 -14.87
N GLN A 553 -39.58 -28.67 -13.74
CA GLN A 553 -39.29 -29.83 -12.88
C GLN A 553 -40.51 -30.25 -12.04
N GLY A 554 -40.57 -31.54 -11.68
CA GLY A 554 -41.62 -32.13 -10.84
C GLY A 554 -42.85 -32.59 -11.63
N GLY A 555 -43.23 -33.86 -11.47
CA GLY A 555 -44.22 -34.61 -12.27
C GLY A 555 -45.67 -34.12 -12.30
N ASN A 556 -45.92 -32.85 -12.01
CA ASN A 556 -47.24 -32.20 -12.06
C ASN A 556 -47.49 -31.43 -13.36
N GLY A 557 -46.49 -31.33 -14.26
CA GLY A 557 -46.65 -30.71 -15.57
C GLY A 557 -46.88 -29.19 -15.51
N LYS A 558 -46.24 -28.49 -14.57
CA LYS A 558 -46.38 -27.03 -14.38
C LYS A 558 -45.04 -26.33 -14.60
N CYS A 559 -45.09 -25.10 -15.10
CA CYS A 559 -43.90 -24.25 -15.13
C CYS A 559 -43.50 -23.86 -13.70
N GLN A 560 -42.21 -23.92 -13.39
CA GLN A 560 -41.64 -23.43 -12.12
C GLN A 560 -40.91 -22.10 -12.30
N THR A 561 -40.10 -22.01 -13.36
CA THR A 561 -39.35 -20.80 -13.68
C THR A 561 -39.73 -20.35 -15.07
N CYS A 562 -40.20 -19.10 -15.14
CA CYS A 562 -40.62 -18.48 -16.36
C CYS A 562 -39.42 -18.09 -17.23
N ALA A 563 -39.61 -18.02 -18.54
CA ALA A 563 -38.56 -17.64 -19.48
C ALA A 563 -38.01 -16.21 -19.20
N ASN A 564 -38.82 -15.35 -18.59
CA ASN A 564 -38.42 -14.00 -18.15
C ASN A 564 -37.70 -13.97 -16.79
N GLY A 565 -37.37 -15.13 -16.22
CA GLY A 565 -36.61 -15.26 -14.97
C GLY A 565 -37.44 -15.19 -13.67
N LEU A 566 -38.76 -14.96 -13.76
CA LEU A 566 -39.64 -14.95 -12.59
C LEU A 566 -40.00 -16.38 -12.12
N ALA A 567 -40.33 -16.51 -10.84
CA ALA A 567 -40.98 -17.71 -10.33
C ALA A 567 -42.44 -17.78 -10.83
N ALA A 568 -42.85 -18.95 -11.29
CA ALA A 568 -44.21 -19.18 -11.74
C ALA A 568 -45.16 -19.39 -10.55
N THR A 569 -46.32 -18.72 -10.57
CA THR A 569 -47.36 -18.89 -9.54
C THR A 569 -48.39 -19.89 -10.04
N GLY A 570 -48.41 -21.08 -9.44
CA GLY A 570 -49.37 -22.13 -9.80
C GLY A 570 -49.20 -22.71 -11.21
N GLY A 571 -48.07 -22.45 -11.87
CA GLY A 571 -47.78 -22.81 -13.27
C GLY A 571 -47.89 -21.65 -14.27
N ASN A 572 -48.39 -20.49 -13.82
CA ASN A 572 -48.57 -19.31 -14.66
C ASN A 572 -47.41 -18.32 -14.49
N CYS A 573 -47.03 -17.69 -15.59
CA CYS A 573 -45.94 -16.73 -15.65
C CYS A 573 -46.48 -15.30 -15.75
N ALA A 574 -46.13 -14.47 -14.76
CA ALA A 574 -46.36 -13.03 -14.82
C ALA A 574 -45.39 -12.38 -15.82
N GLU A 575 -45.75 -11.21 -16.34
CA GLU A 575 -44.93 -10.50 -17.34
C GLU A 575 -44.06 -9.41 -16.69
N CYS A 576 -42.91 -9.16 -17.31
CA CYS A 576 -42.05 -8.05 -16.93
C CYS A 576 -42.57 -6.74 -17.54
N HIS A 577 -42.06 -5.60 -17.05
CA HIS A 577 -42.30 -4.33 -17.72
C HIS A 577 -41.82 -4.41 -19.19
N SER A 578 -42.48 -3.70 -20.11
CA SER A 578 -42.24 -3.80 -21.56
C SER A 578 -40.82 -3.44 -22.02
N THR A 579 -40.05 -2.76 -21.16
CA THR A 579 -38.64 -2.41 -21.39
C THR A 579 -37.66 -3.49 -20.91
N CYS A 580 -38.12 -4.49 -20.15
CA CYS A 580 -37.30 -5.59 -19.65
C CYS A 580 -37.49 -6.87 -20.50
N ALA A 581 -36.41 -7.61 -20.73
CA ALA A 581 -36.51 -9.00 -21.22
C ALA A 581 -36.63 -10.00 -20.05
N THR A 582 -35.90 -9.77 -18.96
CA THR A 582 -36.03 -10.51 -17.70
C THR A 582 -36.11 -9.55 -16.51
N CYS A 583 -36.74 -9.95 -15.42
CA CYS A 583 -36.95 -9.09 -14.25
C CYS A 583 -36.97 -9.88 -12.93
N SER A 584 -36.71 -9.18 -11.82
CA SER A 584 -36.86 -9.72 -10.46
C SER A 584 -38.28 -9.58 -9.93
N THR A 585 -39.02 -8.59 -10.43
CA THR A 585 -40.39 -8.29 -10.00
C THR A 585 -41.26 -8.02 -11.23
N ALA A 586 -42.42 -8.67 -11.29
CA ALA A 586 -43.37 -8.49 -12.39
C ALA A 586 -43.82 -7.03 -12.51
N GLY A 587 -43.91 -6.52 -13.75
CA GLY A 587 -44.39 -5.16 -14.08
C GLY A 587 -43.54 -3.98 -13.59
N ALA A 588 -42.51 -4.18 -12.77
CA ALA A 588 -41.71 -3.09 -12.21
C ALA A 588 -40.62 -2.62 -13.19
N VAL A 589 -40.61 -1.33 -13.50
CA VAL A 589 -39.71 -0.71 -14.50
C VAL A 589 -38.24 -0.63 -14.04
N ASP A 590 -37.99 -0.60 -12.73
CA ASP A 590 -36.68 -0.49 -12.10
C ASP A 590 -36.10 -1.85 -11.67
N LYS A 591 -36.83 -2.94 -11.92
CA LYS A 591 -36.46 -4.32 -11.55
C LYS A 591 -36.11 -5.19 -12.76
N CYS A 592 -35.63 -4.58 -13.85
CA CYS A 592 -35.14 -5.33 -15.00
C CYS A 592 -33.78 -5.97 -14.67
N LYS A 593 -33.64 -7.26 -14.94
CA LYS A 593 -32.35 -7.97 -14.95
C LYS A 593 -31.70 -7.89 -16.32
N THR A 594 -32.46 -8.05 -17.40
CA THR A 594 -32.00 -7.82 -18.77
C THR A 594 -32.98 -6.93 -19.51
N CYS A 595 -32.52 -6.24 -20.55
CA CYS A 595 -33.32 -5.28 -21.28
C CYS A 595 -33.95 -5.88 -22.53
N ALA A 596 -35.15 -5.42 -22.87
CA ALA A 596 -35.80 -5.76 -24.14
C ALA A 596 -34.97 -5.21 -25.32
N THR A 597 -35.19 -5.76 -26.52
CA THR A 597 -34.48 -5.32 -27.74
C THR A 597 -34.66 -3.81 -27.96
N GLY A 598 -33.55 -3.13 -28.26
CA GLY A 598 -33.52 -1.67 -28.41
C GLY A 598 -33.42 -0.91 -27.09
N TYR A 599 -33.22 -1.61 -25.97
CA TYR A 599 -32.97 -1.02 -24.66
C TYR A 599 -31.67 -1.54 -24.04
N TYR A 600 -31.06 -0.74 -23.16
CA TYR A 600 -29.83 -1.07 -22.43
C TYR A 600 -29.91 -0.63 -20.97
N LYS A 601 -29.02 -1.16 -20.12
CA LYS A 601 -28.90 -0.80 -18.70
C LYS A 601 -27.60 -0.04 -18.47
N GLU A 602 -27.69 1.23 -18.06
CA GLU A 602 -26.49 2.05 -17.81
C GLU A 602 -25.75 1.55 -16.56
N ASN A 603 -24.44 1.27 -16.68
CA ASN A 603 -23.58 0.78 -15.59
C ASN A 603 -24.05 -0.49 -14.86
N GLY A 604 -24.94 -1.27 -15.47
CA GLY A 604 -25.46 -2.49 -14.87
C GLY A 604 -25.12 -3.73 -15.70
N ASN A 605 -25.11 -4.87 -15.03
CA ASN A 605 -24.96 -6.19 -15.63
C ASN A 605 -26.28 -6.97 -15.47
N ASP A 606 -26.27 -8.24 -15.87
CA ASP A 606 -27.44 -9.13 -15.82
C ASP A 606 -27.76 -9.63 -14.40
N THR A 607 -26.90 -9.34 -13.41
CA THR A 607 -27.06 -9.80 -12.01
C THR A 607 -27.66 -8.74 -11.09
N THR A 608 -27.67 -7.47 -11.51
CA THR A 608 -28.23 -6.35 -10.73
C THR A 608 -29.54 -5.84 -11.30
N ASP A 609 -30.52 -5.52 -10.45
CA ASP A 609 -31.75 -4.84 -10.88
C ASP A 609 -31.47 -3.40 -11.32
N GLY A 610 -32.13 -2.94 -12.37
CA GLY A 610 -32.12 -1.54 -12.76
C GLY A 610 -33.04 -1.20 -13.93
N PRO A 611 -33.27 0.09 -14.21
CA PRO A 611 -34.10 0.53 -15.32
C PRO A 611 -33.41 0.36 -16.68
N CYS A 612 -34.19 0.04 -17.70
CA CYS A 612 -33.74 -0.07 -19.09
C CYS A 612 -34.09 1.19 -19.89
N LYS A 613 -33.10 1.80 -20.54
CA LYS A 613 -33.20 3.02 -21.36
C LYS A 613 -33.14 2.68 -22.84
N LYS A 614 -33.76 3.47 -23.72
CA LYS A 614 -33.74 3.19 -25.17
C LYS A 614 -32.37 3.49 -25.76
N CYS A 615 -31.91 2.65 -26.68
CA CYS A 615 -30.66 2.87 -27.42
C CYS A 615 -30.65 4.21 -28.16
N SER A 616 -31.77 4.55 -28.81
CA SER A 616 -31.95 5.78 -29.58
C SER A 616 -31.86 7.06 -28.75
N GLU A 617 -32.09 6.99 -27.43
CA GLU A 617 -31.99 8.15 -26.52
C GLU A 617 -30.53 8.53 -26.27
N LYS A 618 -29.61 7.55 -26.27
CA LYS A 618 -28.18 7.78 -26.05
C LYS A 618 -27.42 7.94 -27.36
N ILE A 619 -27.78 7.15 -28.38
CA ILE A 619 -27.13 7.14 -29.69
C ILE A 619 -28.23 7.29 -30.74
N SER A 620 -28.32 8.48 -31.33
CA SER A 620 -29.31 8.76 -32.37
C SER A 620 -29.15 7.78 -33.55
N GLY A 621 -30.27 7.19 -34.00
CA GLY A 621 -30.29 6.20 -35.09
C GLY A 621 -29.77 4.81 -34.70
N CYS A 622 -29.59 4.51 -33.40
CA CYS A 622 -29.19 3.18 -32.94
C CYS A 622 -30.40 2.30 -32.63
N LYS A 623 -30.51 1.18 -33.36
CA LYS A 623 -31.58 0.20 -33.22
C LYS A 623 -31.32 -0.81 -32.11
N GLN A 624 -30.08 -1.29 -31.98
CA GLN A 624 -29.66 -2.24 -30.95
C GLN A 624 -28.32 -1.84 -30.36
N CYS A 625 -28.17 -1.91 -29.04
CA CYS A 625 -26.99 -1.45 -28.32
C CYS A 625 -26.72 -2.29 -27.08
N VAL A 626 -25.49 -2.19 -26.57
CA VAL A 626 -25.03 -2.81 -25.33
C VAL A 626 -24.27 -1.80 -24.48
N SER A 627 -24.25 -2.04 -23.17
CA SER A 627 -23.43 -1.27 -22.24
C SER A 627 -22.01 -1.84 -22.17
N SER A 628 -21.02 -0.95 -22.21
CA SER A 628 -19.61 -1.28 -21.97
C SER A 628 -19.16 -0.74 -20.61
N SER A 629 -18.05 -1.27 -20.09
CA SER A 629 -17.41 -0.80 -18.86
C SER A 629 -17.11 0.71 -18.96
N GLY A 630 -17.42 1.47 -17.90
CA GLY A 630 -17.17 2.91 -17.83
C GLY A 630 -18.29 3.83 -18.36
N SER A 631 -19.57 3.44 -18.24
CA SER A 631 -20.75 4.26 -18.64
C SER A 631 -20.90 4.54 -20.14
N SER A 632 -20.16 3.84 -20.99
CA SER A 632 -20.28 3.96 -22.45
C SER A 632 -21.32 2.99 -22.99
N VAL A 633 -22.10 3.43 -23.98
CA VAL A 633 -23.09 2.62 -24.69
C VAL A 633 -22.57 2.44 -26.10
N ILE A 634 -22.59 1.20 -26.60
CA ILE A 634 -22.07 0.84 -27.91
C ILE A 634 -23.24 0.45 -28.80
N CYS A 635 -23.33 1.08 -29.97
CA CYS A 635 -24.32 0.70 -30.97
C CYS A 635 -23.85 -0.54 -31.74
N LEU A 636 -24.69 -1.56 -31.83
CA LEU A 636 -24.42 -2.80 -32.57
C LEU A 636 -25.13 -2.86 -33.92
N GLU A 637 -26.26 -2.15 -34.06
CA GLU A 637 -27.02 -2.03 -35.30
C GLU A 637 -27.64 -0.63 -35.43
N SER A 638 -27.47 0.01 -36.58
CA SER A 638 -28.07 1.31 -36.91
C SER A 638 -29.37 1.18 -37.69
N GLU A 639 -30.26 2.17 -37.60
CA GLU A 639 -31.56 2.21 -38.31
C GLU A 639 -31.42 2.38 -39.83
N VAL A 640 -30.28 2.87 -40.30
CA VAL A 640 -29.98 3.05 -41.73
C VAL A 640 -29.16 1.85 -42.20
N GLY A 641 -29.80 0.91 -42.90
CA GLY A 641 -29.20 -0.34 -43.40
C GLY A 641 -28.15 -0.18 -44.51
N THR A 642 -27.35 0.89 -44.53
CA THR A 642 -26.27 1.08 -45.51
C THR A 642 -25.01 1.62 -44.81
N GLY A 643 -23.90 0.93 -45.04
CA GLY A 643 -22.59 1.25 -44.47
C GLY A 643 -22.07 2.63 -44.88
N GLY A 644 -22.39 3.63 -44.06
CA GLY A 644 -21.80 4.97 -44.11
C GLY A 644 -21.51 5.43 -42.68
N SER A 645 -20.26 5.26 -42.25
CA SER A 645 -19.78 5.76 -40.97
C SER A 645 -19.90 7.29 -40.92
N VAL A 646 -20.81 7.78 -40.10
CA VAL A 646 -20.69 9.12 -39.50
C VAL A 646 -19.92 8.99 -38.19
N ASN A 647 -18.64 8.65 -38.27
CA ASN A 647 -17.68 9.05 -37.23
C ASN A 647 -17.48 10.57 -37.31
N LYS A 648 -18.52 11.31 -36.92
CA LYS A 648 -18.34 12.66 -36.42
C LYS A 648 -18.36 12.53 -34.92
N SER A 649 -17.19 12.70 -34.31
CA SER A 649 -16.97 12.67 -32.86
C SER A 649 -18.08 13.42 -32.13
N GLY A 650 -19.09 12.69 -31.68
CA GLY A 650 -20.20 13.17 -30.87
C GLY A 650 -19.75 13.30 -29.43
N LEU A 651 -18.81 14.22 -29.19
CA LEU A 651 -18.70 14.85 -27.89
C LEU A 651 -20.05 15.51 -27.61
N SER A 652 -20.66 15.11 -26.49
CA SER A 652 -21.84 15.73 -25.91
C SER A 652 -21.74 17.26 -26.04
N THR A 653 -22.71 17.88 -26.71
CA THR A 653 -22.82 19.33 -26.92
C THR A 653 -23.15 20.09 -25.62
N GLY A 654 -22.79 19.54 -24.46
CA GLY A 654 -23.00 20.11 -23.12
C GLY A 654 -21.73 20.47 -22.35
N ALA A 655 -20.56 20.56 -23.01
CA ALA A 655 -19.30 20.99 -22.37
C ALA A 655 -18.41 21.90 -23.24
N ILE A 656 -18.90 22.42 -24.36
CA ILE A 656 -18.16 23.34 -25.24
C ILE A 656 -18.83 24.72 -25.22
N ALA A 657 -18.79 25.34 -24.04
CA ALA A 657 -18.96 26.77 -23.85
C ALA A 657 -18.01 27.17 -22.71
N GLY A 658 -16.70 27.21 -22.99
CA GLY A 658 -15.70 27.51 -21.96
C GLY A 658 -14.23 27.44 -22.38
N ILE A 659 -13.89 27.05 -23.61
CA ILE A 659 -12.49 27.00 -24.07
C ILE A 659 -12.37 27.59 -25.50
N SER A 660 -12.88 28.81 -25.68
CA SER A 660 -12.54 29.65 -26.84
C SER A 660 -12.22 31.10 -26.46
N VAL A 661 -12.24 31.43 -25.16
CA VAL A 661 -11.88 32.77 -24.66
C VAL A 661 -10.44 32.81 -24.14
N ALA A 662 -9.91 31.70 -23.61
CA ALA A 662 -8.54 31.67 -23.10
C ALA A 662 -7.48 31.81 -24.21
N VAL A 663 -7.68 31.19 -25.38
CA VAL A 663 -6.72 31.31 -26.49
C VAL A 663 -6.77 32.71 -27.13
N ILE A 664 -7.96 33.31 -27.25
CA ILE A 664 -8.10 34.67 -27.78
C ILE A 664 -7.54 35.71 -26.80
N VAL A 665 -7.68 35.52 -25.48
CA VAL A 665 -7.09 36.41 -24.47
C VAL A 665 -5.56 36.24 -24.40
N VAL A 666 -5.03 35.02 -24.54
CA VAL A 666 -3.58 34.80 -24.54
C VAL A 666 -2.93 35.32 -25.81
N VAL A 667 -3.51 35.08 -26.99
CA VAL A 667 -2.99 35.60 -28.27
C VAL A 667 -3.23 37.11 -28.37
N GLY A 668 -4.38 37.62 -27.94
CA GLY A 668 -4.67 39.06 -27.89
C GLY A 668 -3.79 39.81 -26.88
N GLY A 669 -3.50 39.21 -25.73
CA GLY A 669 -2.58 39.73 -24.73
C GLY A 669 -1.12 39.75 -25.21
N LEU A 670 -0.68 38.70 -25.92
CA LEU A 670 0.66 38.64 -26.52
C LEU A 670 0.83 39.69 -27.62
N VAL A 671 -0.16 39.85 -28.50
CA VAL A 671 -0.11 40.87 -29.57
C VAL A 671 -0.20 42.28 -28.99
N GLY A 672 -1.02 42.50 -27.96
CA GLY A 672 -1.10 43.78 -27.23
C GLY A 672 0.21 44.15 -26.51
N PHE A 673 0.83 43.17 -25.85
CA PHE A 673 2.13 43.35 -25.18
C PHE A 673 3.26 43.62 -26.18
N LEU A 674 3.27 42.94 -27.33
CA LEU A 674 4.25 43.18 -28.39
C LEU A 674 4.07 44.56 -29.03
N CYS A 675 2.83 45.00 -29.30
CA CYS A 675 2.56 46.35 -29.80
C CYS A 675 2.97 47.43 -28.79
N TRP A 676 2.69 47.24 -27.50
CA TRP A 676 3.11 48.19 -26.46
C TRP A 676 4.64 48.22 -26.32
N TRP A 677 5.30 47.06 -26.34
CA TRP A 677 6.76 46.96 -26.23
C TRP A 677 7.48 47.65 -27.40
N PHE A 678 6.98 47.50 -28.64
CA PHE A 678 7.59 48.16 -29.80
C PHE A 678 7.25 49.65 -29.92
N LEU A 679 6.08 50.09 -29.48
CA LEU A 679 5.68 51.51 -29.56
C LEU A 679 6.22 52.36 -28.39
N CYS A 680 6.34 51.82 -27.18
CA CYS A 680 6.75 52.58 -26.01
C CYS A 680 8.26 52.51 -25.69
N ARG A 681 9.02 51.59 -26.31
CA ARG A 681 10.48 51.50 -26.11
C ARG A 681 11.30 52.35 -27.10
N GLY A 682 10.62 53.13 -27.95
CA GLY A 682 11.26 54.05 -28.90
C GLY A 682 11.28 55.53 -28.46
N LYS A 683 10.78 55.87 -27.26
CA LYS A 683 10.74 57.26 -26.81
C LYS A 683 10.67 57.40 -25.28
N ALA A 684 11.70 56.93 -24.58
CA ALA A 684 12.11 57.37 -23.25
C ALA A 684 13.55 56.91 -22.99
#